data_AF-W6USX5-F1
#
_entry.id   AF-W6USX5-F1
#
_cell.length_a   1.000
_cell.length_b   1.000
_cell.length_c   1.000
_cell.angle_alpha   90.00
_cell.angle_beta   90.00
_cell.angle_gamma   90.00
#
_symmetry.space_group_name_H-M   'P 1'
#
loop_
_entity.id
_entity.type
_entity.pdbx_description
1 polymer ?
#
loop_
_entity_poly.entity_id
_entity_poly.type
_entity_poly.pdbx_seq_one_letter_code
_entity_poly.pdbx_strand_id
1 'polypeptide(L)'
;MCEIESSDNVYPSIGQAFESMLRYSGIPCVTVRGIAKSMDYKVGQPLVQKEEPLFHPETGALPAQIASLQHSWNAAYVDGLWRLYDCTWAAQRLAMGTREGLPKSSQAVTLQYETDMFYYQVDPTKLIYTHYPFEDVWQLIDPPVSIVGFEYQIKRPLQTTKHCRPVRNIMKQIRFSNLTLDHSFATWPLLKPAFFQYGLHLFSHQEGVVAVENQLVLKLKILPENITKLLFTYQLNLEGFGNIDVGSSKTRFGMHEIAPEESCVIFRFRLPKKGDYNLVIYARHSGEQLFSDVCEYRVTARGKEGEGGSLSALPFPPTAQANYGPTEKASEYGLETLPRGLPPLIKSPKGTVEIRFVAAEIFEDTFMLQENRIPRLTARLKSLSVKPELLENCILLRDIEASVPTTGVSVLTGTGPCVPMSVLNAYLPEPGEYALEVYAAPSDSDEPTAYHLAWQFLIEAEAGKPLSAPLLSRLATINLGPQDNTWQNLGFRTLSHPDPLVRVRTAGRTGSERLLRLKNKSQILQRFMGSQGIHSQQAEATEPGKEPSQPIETNPEEEQGSRPVDREACDLQIILGLPEQQKVCLISQLVDISGDEEEDVTGYLLQKANALEDEEPQPGDRSSTLSRDIPSQVVNLLIRIPKGGSFYKLYLYAVPMEQNITGSIPLVFTYLIDAPLRLSAAEAPYIGATAGEFPEKIEKREAAEEAAAAKGHR
;
A
#
# COMPACT_ATOMS: atom_id res chain seq x y z
N MET A 1 -44.75 0.63 18.28
CA MET A 1 -44.84 -0.08 19.57
C MET A 1 -46.27 0.09 20.07
N CYS A 2 -46.81 -0.88 20.80
CA CYS A 2 -48.00 -0.66 21.64
C CYS A 2 -47.51 -0.54 23.08
N GLU A 3 -47.89 0.53 23.77
CA GLU A 3 -47.62 0.67 25.20
C GLU A 3 -48.53 -0.30 25.96
N ILE A 4 -47.93 -1.17 26.77
CA ILE A 4 -48.65 -2.09 27.65
C ILE A 4 -48.54 -1.51 29.05
N GLU A 5 -49.53 -0.73 29.46
CA GLU A 5 -49.67 -0.30 30.84
C GLU A 5 -50.11 -1.50 31.70
N SER A 6 -49.25 -1.92 32.63
CA SER A 6 -49.60 -2.87 33.70
C SER A 6 -49.61 -2.16 35.05
N SER A 7 -50.66 -2.36 35.84
CA SER A 7 -50.86 -1.69 37.14
C SER A 7 -49.89 -2.12 38.24
N ASP A 8 -49.11 -3.18 38.01
CA ASP A 8 -48.06 -3.65 38.90
C ASP A 8 -46.68 -3.29 38.33
N ASN A 9 -45.77 -2.88 39.23
CA ASN A 9 -44.55 -2.14 38.89
C ASN A 9 -43.39 -3.04 38.39
N VAL A 10 -43.72 -4.04 37.56
CA VAL A 10 -42.80 -5.01 36.97
C VAL A 10 -43.07 -5.08 35.47
N TYR A 11 -42.34 -4.28 34.69
CA TYR A 11 -42.36 -4.39 33.23
C TYR A 11 -41.93 -5.81 32.82
N PRO A 12 -42.71 -6.54 32.00
CA PRO A 12 -42.29 -7.84 31.49
C PRO A 12 -41.04 -7.67 30.62
N SER A 13 -40.13 -8.65 30.66
CA SER A 13 -38.93 -8.59 29.81
C SER A 13 -39.32 -8.65 28.32
N ILE A 14 -38.48 -8.11 27.43
CA ILE A 14 -38.82 -7.98 26.00
C ILE A 14 -39.12 -9.36 25.39
N GLY A 15 -38.42 -10.41 25.81
CA GLY A 15 -38.70 -11.80 25.44
C GLY A 15 -40.05 -12.35 25.97
N GLN A 16 -40.52 -11.91 27.14
CA GLN A 16 -41.86 -12.27 27.66
C GLN A 16 -42.98 -11.57 26.90
N ALA A 17 -42.78 -10.32 26.49
CA ALA A 17 -43.71 -9.59 25.62
C ALA A 17 -43.80 -10.24 24.23
N PHE A 18 -42.66 -10.61 23.64
CA PHE A 18 -42.60 -11.34 22.38
C PHE A 18 -43.24 -12.74 22.47
N GLU A 19 -42.94 -13.50 23.53
CA GLU A 19 -43.58 -14.81 23.78
C GLU A 19 -45.10 -14.67 23.89
N SER A 20 -45.59 -13.67 24.62
CA SER A 20 -47.02 -13.40 24.78
C SER A 20 -47.71 -13.04 23.46
N MET A 21 -47.07 -12.20 22.64
CA MET A 21 -47.55 -11.84 21.30
C MET A 21 -47.66 -13.07 20.39
N LEU A 22 -46.63 -13.92 20.34
CA LEU A 22 -46.65 -15.14 19.53
C LEU A 22 -47.73 -16.13 19.98
N ARG A 23 -47.89 -16.32 21.31
CA ARG A 23 -48.97 -17.16 21.87
C ARG A 23 -50.35 -16.64 21.49
N TYR A 24 -50.57 -15.32 21.54
CA TYR A 24 -51.83 -14.69 21.11
C TYR A 24 -52.09 -14.90 19.61
N SER A 25 -51.05 -14.83 18.78
CA SER A 25 -51.12 -15.14 17.33
C SER A 25 -51.21 -16.65 17.02
N GLY A 26 -51.30 -17.53 18.03
CA GLY A 26 -51.37 -18.98 17.84
C GLY A 26 -50.05 -19.64 17.37
N ILE A 27 -48.94 -18.90 17.35
CA ILE A 27 -47.62 -19.39 16.94
C ILE A 27 -46.98 -20.12 18.12
N PRO A 28 -46.59 -21.41 17.99
CA PRO A 28 -45.89 -22.13 19.05
C PRO A 28 -44.53 -21.49 19.34
N CYS A 29 -44.29 -21.14 20.59
CA CYS A 29 -43.03 -20.54 21.04
C CYS A 29 -42.62 -21.08 22.41
N VAL A 30 -41.33 -20.96 22.72
CA VAL A 30 -40.69 -21.39 23.96
C VAL A 30 -39.64 -20.36 24.35
N THR A 31 -39.64 -19.91 25.61
CA THR A 31 -38.49 -19.17 26.18
C THR A 31 -37.37 -20.14 26.52
N VAL A 32 -36.25 -20.03 25.80
CA VAL A 32 -35.02 -20.80 25.96
C VAL A 32 -34.17 -20.12 27.04
N ARG A 33 -33.63 -20.90 27.98
CA ARG A 33 -32.72 -20.42 29.03
C ARG A 33 -31.32 -20.95 28.78
N GLY A 34 -30.32 -20.10 29.05
CA GLY A 34 -28.93 -20.44 28.81
C GLY A 34 -27.96 -19.44 29.46
N ILE A 35 -26.73 -19.47 28.98
CA ILE A 35 -25.76 -18.39 29.17
C ILE A 35 -25.49 -17.68 27.84
N ALA A 36 -25.15 -16.39 27.91
CA ALA A 36 -24.69 -15.62 26.77
C ALA A 36 -23.41 -14.85 27.11
N LYS A 37 -22.56 -14.63 26.09
CA LYS A 37 -21.36 -13.79 26.17
C LYS A 37 -21.75 -12.30 26.16
N SER A 38 -22.44 -11.88 27.22
CA SER A 38 -22.99 -10.55 27.46
C SER A 38 -21.90 -9.52 27.82
N MET A 39 -22.31 -8.31 28.24
CA MET A 39 -21.42 -7.23 28.69
C MET A 39 -20.43 -7.64 29.79
N ASP A 40 -20.76 -8.65 30.59
CA ASP A 40 -19.93 -9.12 31.72
C ASP A 40 -18.93 -10.22 31.33
N TYR A 41 -18.94 -10.72 30.08
CA TYR A 41 -18.02 -11.76 29.62
C TYR A 41 -16.69 -11.18 29.13
N LYS A 42 -15.58 -11.77 29.58
CA LYS A 42 -14.24 -11.49 29.04
C LYS A 42 -13.73 -12.64 28.17
N VAL A 43 -13.23 -12.37 26.96
CA VAL A 43 -12.69 -13.39 26.03
C VAL A 43 -11.67 -14.29 26.74
N GLY A 44 -11.98 -15.59 26.91
CA GLY A 44 -11.13 -16.54 27.65
C GLY A 44 -11.37 -16.60 29.16
N GLN A 45 -12.49 -16.07 29.67
CA GLN A 45 -13.03 -16.40 30.99
C GLN A 45 -13.54 -17.85 30.97
N PRO A 46 -13.14 -18.72 31.93
CA PRO A 46 -13.67 -20.07 32.03
C PRO A 46 -15.16 -20.03 32.41
N LEU A 47 -15.93 -20.94 31.85
CA LEU A 47 -17.37 -21.06 32.07
C LEU A 47 -17.70 -22.26 32.97
N VAL A 48 -16.84 -23.28 32.99
CA VAL A 48 -16.93 -24.46 33.87
C VAL A 48 -15.58 -24.71 34.54
N GLN A 49 -15.60 -25.14 35.81
CA GLN A 49 -14.40 -25.69 36.45
C GLN A 49 -14.30 -27.18 36.11
N LYS A 50 -13.09 -27.69 35.81
CA LYS A 50 -12.87 -29.03 35.23
C LYS A 50 -13.51 -30.22 35.97
N GLU A 51 -13.90 -30.05 37.22
CA GLU A 51 -14.41 -31.10 38.11
C GLU A 51 -15.74 -30.72 38.80
N GLU A 52 -16.35 -29.57 38.46
CA GLU A 52 -17.63 -29.12 39.03
C GLU A 52 -18.80 -29.26 38.03
N PRO A 53 -20.01 -29.66 38.48
CA PRO A 53 -21.19 -29.67 37.63
C PRO A 53 -21.69 -28.24 37.35
N LEU A 54 -22.21 -28.02 36.14
CA LEU A 54 -22.76 -26.72 35.70
C LEU A 54 -23.87 -26.16 36.63
N PHE A 55 -24.60 -27.05 37.29
CA PHE A 55 -25.60 -26.69 38.30
C PHE A 55 -25.19 -27.32 39.63
N HIS A 56 -25.21 -26.52 40.70
CA HIS A 56 -24.95 -26.99 42.05
C HIS A 56 -25.98 -28.07 42.45
N PRO A 57 -25.54 -29.29 42.85
CA PRO A 57 -26.38 -30.49 42.84
C PRO A 57 -27.58 -30.43 43.79
N GLU A 58 -27.51 -29.62 44.85
CA GLU A 58 -28.57 -29.49 45.86
C GLU A 58 -29.51 -28.30 45.64
N THR A 59 -29.09 -27.28 44.86
CA THR A 59 -29.79 -25.99 44.77
C THR A 59 -30.17 -25.59 43.34
N GLY A 60 -29.61 -26.24 42.31
CA GLY A 60 -29.85 -25.87 40.91
C GLY A 60 -29.27 -24.51 40.51
N ALA A 61 -28.50 -23.85 41.37
CA ALA A 61 -27.83 -22.59 41.07
C ALA A 61 -26.63 -22.82 40.15
N LEU A 62 -26.33 -21.85 39.29
CA LEU A 62 -25.05 -21.83 38.55
C LEU A 62 -23.90 -21.38 39.48
N PRO A 63 -22.64 -21.77 39.18
CA PRO A 63 -21.46 -21.14 39.75
C PRO A 63 -21.49 -19.61 39.61
N ALA A 64 -21.05 -18.90 40.65
CA ALA A 64 -21.08 -17.43 40.72
C ALA A 64 -20.31 -16.76 39.57
N GLN A 65 -19.30 -17.44 39.02
CA GLN A 65 -18.44 -17.03 37.91
C GLN A 65 -19.19 -16.91 36.56
N ILE A 66 -20.35 -17.56 36.42
CA ILE A 66 -21.22 -17.48 35.22
C ILE A 66 -22.65 -17.05 35.54
N ALA A 67 -22.97 -16.76 36.81
CA ALA A 67 -24.31 -16.31 37.21
C ALA A 67 -24.69 -14.96 36.54
N SER A 68 -23.73 -14.06 36.31
CA SER A 68 -23.91 -12.82 35.52
C SER A 68 -24.09 -13.05 34.02
N LEU A 69 -23.71 -14.23 33.52
CA LEU A 69 -23.85 -14.59 32.11
C LEU A 69 -25.20 -15.26 31.80
N GLN A 70 -26.09 -15.44 32.79
CA GLN A 70 -27.43 -15.98 32.57
C GLN A 70 -28.22 -15.10 31.61
N HIS A 71 -28.83 -15.73 30.60
CA HIS A 71 -29.66 -15.04 29.62
C HIS A 71 -30.81 -15.93 29.13
N SER A 72 -31.82 -15.30 28.52
CA SER A 72 -32.97 -15.99 27.95
C SER A 72 -33.42 -15.32 26.65
N TRP A 73 -33.64 -16.15 25.64
CA TRP A 73 -34.14 -15.77 24.32
C TRP A 73 -35.33 -16.66 23.96
N ASN A 74 -35.94 -16.45 22.79
CA ASN A 74 -37.11 -17.21 22.36
C ASN A 74 -36.78 -18.13 21.18
N ALA A 75 -37.43 -19.29 21.15
CA ALA A 75 -37.58 -20.11 19.96
C ALA A 75 -39.04 -20.06 19.50
N ALA A 76 -39.30 -19.93 18.21
CA ALA A 76 -40.66 -19.96 17.64
C ALA A 76 -40.76 -20.87 16.43
N TYR A 77 -41.92 -21.49 16.23
CA TYR A 77 -42.19 -22.42 15.14
C TYR A 77 -42.89 -21.70 13.98
N VAL A 78 -42.11 -21.36 12.94
CA VAL A 78 -42.52 -20.52 11.81
C VAL A 78 -42.17 -21.22 10.49
N ASP A 79 -43.11 -21.22 9.54
CA ASP A 79 -43.07 -21.96 8.26
C ASP A 79 -42.61 -23.43 8.37
N GLY A 80 -43.01 -24.11 9.46
CA GLY A 80 -42.70 -25.52 9.69
C GLY A 80 -41.31 -25.80 10.31
N LEU A 81 -40.55 -24.78 10.69
CA LEU A 81 -39.24 -24.91 11.33
C LEU A 81 -39.20 -24.14 12.65
N TRP A 82 -38.36 -24.59 13.60
CA TRP A 82 -38.00 -23.76 14.75
C TRP A 82 -36.93 -22.75 14.35
N ARG A 83 -37.09 -21.51 14.82
CA ARG A 83 -36.17 -20.40 14.57
C ARG A 83 -35.93 -19.64 15.88
N LEU A 84 -34.75 -19.04 16.02
CA LEU A 84 -34.30 -18.40 17.26
C LEU A 84 -34.43 -16.87 17.16
N TYR A 85 -34.81 -16.24 18.26
CA TYR A 85 -35.06 -14.81 18.36
C TYR A 85 -34.59 -14.31 19.73
N ASP A 86 -33.59 -13.43 19.76
CA ASP A 86 -33.28 -12.67 20.97
C ASP A 86 -33.80 -11.25 20.84
N CYS A 87 -35.03 -11.05 21.29
CA CYS A 87 -35.67 -9.74 21.26
C CYS A 87 -35.05 -8.74 22.25
N THR A 88 -34.23 -9.18 23.20
CA THR A 88 -33.51 -8.29 24.13
C THR A 88 -32.31 -7.68 23.43
N TRP A 89 -31.45 -8.49 22.82
CA TRP A 89 -30.28 -7.99 22.09
C TRP A 89 -30.68 -7.33 20.76
N ALA A 90 -31.76 -7.78 20.11
CA ALA A 90 -32.33 -7.09 18.95
C ALA A 90 -32.80 -5.67 19.27
N ALA A 91 -33.23 -5.38 20.51
CA ALA A 91 -33.74 -4.06 20.91
C ALA A 91 -32.68 -3.10 21.46
N GLN A 92 -31.41 -3.53 21.56
CA GLN A 92 -30.37 -2.83 22.33
C GLN A 92 -29.06 -2.60 21.54
N ARG A 93 -29.14 -2.26 20.25
CA ARG A 93 -27.96 -1.75 19.54
C ARG A 93 -27.69 -0.31 19.97
N LEU A 94 -26.60 -0.11 20.72
CA LEU A 94 -26.08 1.22 21.07
C LEU A 94 -25.19 1.76 19.95
N ALA A 95 -25.72 2.66 19.11
CA ALA A 95 -24.93 3.38 18.12
C ALA A 95 -24.25 4.62 18.76
N MET A 96 -22.92 4.70 18.69
CA MET A 96 -22.14 5.84 19.20
C MET A 96 -22.10 7.00 18.18
N GLY A 97 -23.18 7.75 18.06
CA GLY A 97 -23.27 8.92 17.18
C GLY A 97 -22.57 10.17 17.73
N THR A 98 -21.51 10.64 17.06
CA THR A 98 -20.98 12.01 17.22
C THR A 98 -21.72 12.98 16.29
N ARG A 99 -22.41 13.96 16.87
CA ARG A 99 -22.90 15.14 16.13
C ARG A 99 -21.76 16.14 15.91
N GLU A 100 -21.57 16.57 14.66
CA GLU A 100 -20.76 17.75 14.36
C GLU A 100 -21.45 19.04 14.81
N GLY A 101 -20.68 20.09 15.08
CA GLY A 101 -21.19 21.46 15.27
C GLY A 101 -21.23 22.01 16.71
N LEU A 102 -20.79 21.29 17.74
CA LEU A 102 -20.67 21.83 19.12
C LEU A 102 -19.24 21.84 19.68
N PRO A 103 -18.90 22.76 20.62
CA PRO A 103 -17.57 22.85 21.22
C PRO A 103 -17.14 21.59 21.99
N LYS A 104 -15.83 21.35 22.02
CA LYS A 104 -15.15 20.17 22.61
C LYS A 104 -15.36 19.99 24.13
N SER A 105 -16.04 20.91 24.81
CA SER A 105 -16.35 20.86 26.25
C SER A 105 -17.68 20.18 26.58
N SER A 106 -18.50 19.79 25.59
CA SER A 106 -19.90 19.38 25.83
C SER A 106 -20.38 18.27 24.88
N GLN A 107 -19.53 17.27 24.61
CA GLN A 107 -19.94 16.05 23.89
C GLN A 107 -20.82 15.15 24.78
N ALA A 108 -22.11 15.45 24.84
CA ALA A 108 -23.11 14.51 25.34
C ALA A 108 -23.30 13.39 24.31
N VAL A 109 -22.84 12.17 24.63
CA VAL A 109 -23.06 10.97 23.82
C VAL A 109 -24.57 10.75 23.69
N THR A 110 -25.10 10.95 22.49
CA THR A 110 -26.54 10.78 22.23
C THR A 110 -26.76 9.31 21.90
N LEU A 111 -27.24 8.55 22.90
CA LEU A 111 -27.54 7.12 22.74
C LEU A 111 -28.67 6.94 21.72
N GLN A 112 -28.32 6.50 20.51
CA GLN A 112 -29.31 6.08 19.51
C GLN A 112 -29.52 4.57 19.65
N TYR A 113 -30.77 4.19 19.95
CA TYR A 113 -31.22 2.80 19.98
C TYR A 113 -31.68 2.40 18.58
N GLU A 114 -30.94 1.48 17.96
CA GLU A 114 -31.36 0.83 16.72
C GLU A 114 -31.80 -0.61 16.98
N THR A 115 -32.64 -1.16 16.08
CA THR A 115 -33.02 -2.57 16.12
C THR A 115 -32.00 -3.41 15.36
N ASP A 116 -31.23 -4.26 16.06
CA ASP A 116 -30.33 -5.20 15.40
C ASP A 116 -31.09 -6.45 14.93
N MET A 117 -31.48 -6.41 13.66
CA MET A 117 -32.18 -7.50 12.99
C MET A 117 -31.36 -8.79 12.86
N PHE A 118 -30.05 -8.81 13.18
CA PHE A 118 -29.29 -10.06 13.31
C PHE A 118 -29.90 -11.00 14.37
N TYR A 119 -30.42 -10.44 15.46
CA TYR A 119 -31.01 -11.23 16.55
C TYR A 119 -32.48 -11.60 16.31
N TYR A 120 -33.05 -11.20 15.17
CA TYR A 120 -34.35 -11.66 14.69
C TYR A 120 -34.17 -12.84 13.73
N GLN A 121 -34.78 -13.98 14.04
CA GLN A 121 -34.74 -15.18 13.19
C GLN A 121 -33.31 -15.69 12.90
N VAL A 122 -32.48 -15.73 13.94
CA VAL A 122 -31.03 -15.98 13.84
C VAL A 122 -30.74 -17.37 13.30
N ASP A 123 -29.73 -17.45 12.43
CA ASP A 123 -29.09 -18.70 12.04
C ASP A 123 -28.49 -19.39 13.28
N PRO A 124 -28.94 -20.59 13.67
CA PRO A 124 -28.42 -21.29 14.85
C PRO A 124 -26.92 -21.54 14.80
N THR A 125 -26.33 -21.72 13.61
CA THR A 125 -24.88 -21.89 13.45
C THR A 125 -24.08 -20.62 13.75
N LYS A 126 -24.75 -19.45 13.78
CA LYS A 126 -24.16 -18.16 14.16
C LYS A 126 -24.49 -17.80 15.61
N LEU A 127 -25.73 -18.05 16.07
CA LEU A 127 -26.13 -17.70 17.44
C LEU A 127 -25.32 -18.47 18.50
N ILE A 128 -24.96 -19.73 18.21
CA ILE A 128 -24.11 -20.56 19.08
C ILE A 128 -22.71 -19.96 19.35
N TYR A 129 -22.25 -18.95 18.59
CA TYR A 129 -21.00 -18.25 18.90
C TYR A 129 -21.07 -17.44 20.20
N THR A 130 -22.26 -16.96 20.55
CA THR A 130 -22.49 -16.09 21.72
C THR A 130 -23.46 -16.67 22.75
N HIS A 131 -24.34 -17.60 22.39
CA HIS A 131 -25.40 -18.13 23.28
C HIS A 131 -25.34 -19.66 23.41
N TYR A 132 -25.35 -20.18 24.64
CA TYR A 132 -25.42 -21.62 24.94
C TYR A 132 -26.69 -21.96 25.74
N PRO A 133 -27.66 -22.71 25.18
CA PRO A 133 -28.87 -23.12 25.91
C PRO A 133 -28.58 -24.28 26.86
N PHE A 134 -29.27 -24.32 28.01
CA PHE A 134 -29.12 -25.42 28.99
C PHE A 134 -29.75 -26.75 28.55
N GLU A 135 -30.49 -26.76 27.44
CA GLU A 135 -31.02 -27.96 26.81
C GLU A 135 -30.51 -28.00 25.35
N ASP A 136 -29.65 -28.98 25.03
CA ASP A 136 -28.95 -29.06 23.74
C ASP A 136 -29.88 -29.05 22.51
N VAL A 137 -31.14 -29.48 22.68
CA VAL A 137 -32.15 -29.47 21.61
C VAL A 137 -32.48 -28.07 21.08
N TRP A 138 -32.32 -27.02 21.89
CA TRP A 138 -32.55 -25.63 21.47
C TRP A 138 -31.36 -24.99 20.74
N GLN A 139 -30.26 -25.73 20.55
CA GLN A 139 -29.15 -25.28 19.72
C GLN A 139 -29.48 -25.36 18.22
N LEU A 140 -30.43 -26.21 17.81
CA LEU A 140 -30.90 -26.38 16.42
C LEU A 140 -29.78 -26.62 15.37
N ILE A 141 -28.68 -27.24 15.81
CA ILE A 141 -27.51 -27.63 15.01
C ILE A 141 -27.21 -29.13 15.16
N ASP A 142 -26.64 -29.72 14.11
CA ASP A 142 -26.23 -31.13 14.06
C ASP A 142 -24.74 -31.23 13.67
N PRO A 143 -23.86 -31.86 14.48
CA PRO A 143 -24.13 -32.34 15.85
C PRO A 143 -24.32 -31.18 16.85
N PRO A 144 -25.03 -31.40 17.97
CA PRO A 144 -25.07 -30.45 19.07
C PRO A 144 -23.69 -30.32 19.73
N VAL A 145 -23.46 -29.14 20.29
CA VAL A 145 -22.24 -28.71 20.97
C VAL A 145 -22.47 -28.90 22.47
N SER A 146 -21.70 -29.74 23.16
CA SER A 146 -21.80 -29.88 24.64
C SER A 146 -21.22 -28.65 25.35
N ILE A 147 -21.41 -28.45 26.65
CA ILE A 147 -20.84 -27.25 27.31
C ILE A 147 -19.31 -27.29 27.45
N VAL A 148 -18.69 -28.47 27.62
CA VAL A 148 -17.22 -28.58 27.45
C VAL A 148 -16.87 -28.36 25.98
N GLY A 149 -17.71 -28.85 25.07
CA GLY A 149 -17.78 -28.47 23.67
C GLY A 149 -18.07 -26.98 23.42
N PHE A 150 -18.36 -26.19 24.45
CA PHE A 150 -18.49 -24.73 24.50
C PHE A 150 -17.23 -24.10 25.19
N GLU A 151 -16.09 -24.82 25.34
CA GLU A 151 -14.89 -24.34 26.11
C GLU A 151 -13.43 -24.33 25.51
N TYR A 152 -13.04 -25.08 24.45
CA TYR A 152 -11.78 -24.84 23.64
C TYR A 152 -11.86 -24.74 22.06
N GLN A 153 -12.16 -25.76 21.20
CA GLN A 153 -12.10 -25.68 19.70
C GLN A 153 -13.10 -26.59 18.87
N ILE A 154 -14.17 -26.08 18.22
CA ILE A 154 -15.02 -26.92 17.30
C ILE A 154 -14.31 -27.18 15.97
N LYS A 155 -14.21 -28.45 15.55
CA LYS A 155 -13.44 -28.88 14.36
C LYS A 155 -14.25 -29.33 13.14
N ARG A 156 -15.57 -29.09 13.09
CA ARG A 156 -16.46 -29.50 11.98
C ARG A 156 -17.42 -28.39 11.58
N PRO A 157 -17.81 -28.27 10.29
CA PRO A 157 -18.83 -27.31 9.87
C PRO A 157 -20.18 -27.69 10.48
N LEU A 158 -20.76 -26.78 11.27
CA LEU A 158 -22.10 -26.94 11.83
C LEU A 158 -23.15 -26.85 10.72
N GLN A 159 -24.22 -27.62 10.85
CA GLN A 159 -25.38 -27.55 9.95
C GLN A 159 -26.67 -27.38 10.76
N THR A 160 -27.61 -26.60 10.23
CA THR A 160 -28.92 -26.41 10.86
C THR A 160 -29.78 -27.68 10.80
N THR A 161 -30.49 -27.99 11.88
CA THR A 161 -31.31 -29.21 11.96
C THR A 161 -32.53 -29.12 11.05
N LYS A 162 -32.49 -29.79 9.89
CA LYS A 162 -33.59 -29.82 8.90
C LYS A 162 -34.86 -30.57 9.35
N HIS A 163 -34.88 -31.15 10.55
CA HIS A 163 -35.91 -32.10 11.01
C HIS A 163 -36.38 -31.87 12.45
N CYS A 164 -36.96 -30.70 12.75
CA CYS A 164 -37.56 -30.43 14.06
C CYS A 164 -39.08 -30.68 14.03
N ARG A 165 -39.54 -31.79 14.63
CA ARG A 165 -40.97 -32.11 14.74
C ARG A 165 -41.68 -31.16 15.73
N PRO A 166 -43.01 -30.94 15.61
CA PRO A 166 -43.78 -30.16 16.58
C PRO A 166 -43.64 -30.67 18.03
N VAL A 167 -43.77 -29.75 19.00
CA VAL A 167 -43.46 -29.87 20.45
C VAL A 167 -43.74 -31.25 21.07
N ARG A 168 -44.87 -31.88 20.73
CA ARG A 168 -45.40 -33.12 21.35
C ARG A 168 -44.45 -34.33 21.38
N ASN A 169 -43.35 -34.33 20.64
CA ASN A 169 -42.32 -35.39 20.70
C ASN A 169 -40.96 -34.97 21.29
N ILE A 170 -40.68 -33.67 21.47
CA ILE A 170 -39.36 -33.19 21.92
C ILE A 170 -39.05 -33.68 23.34
N MET A 171 -40.02 -33.60 24.27
CA MET A 171 -39.87 -34.08 25.65
C MET A 171 -39.68 -35.61 25.80
N LYS A 172 -39.71 -36.39 24.71
CA LYS A 172 -39.36 -37.83 24.73
C LYS A 172 -37.90 -38.13 24.35
N GLN A 173 -37.12 -37.11 24.00
CA GLN A 173 -35.77 -37.28 23.46
C GLN A 173 -34.68 -36.63 24.34
N ILE A 174 -35.01 -36.27 25.58
CA ILE A 174 -34.04 -35.88 26.61
C ILE A 174 -33.23 -37.10 27.02
N ARG A 175 -32.08 -37.32 26.35
CA ARG A 175 -31.01 -38.17 26.86
C ARG A 175 -30.00 -37.29 27.58
N PHE A 176 -29.86 -37.47 28.90
CA PHE A 176 -28.61 -37.14 29.56
C PHE A 176 -27.55 -38.12 29.03
N SER A 177 -26.76 -37.67 28.06
CA SER A 177 -25.65 -38.45 27.53
C SER A 177 -24.47 -38.34 28.49
N ASN A 178 -24.01 -39.49 29.00
CA ASN A 178 -22.77 -39.55 29.76
C ASN A 178 -21.60 -39.25 28.81
N LEU A 179 -21.18 -37.99 28.77
CA LEU A 179 -20.15 -37.48 27.88
C LEU A 179 -18.76 -37.85 28.41
N THR A 180 -18.12 -38.85 27.78
CA THR A 180 -16.67 -39.03 27.85
C THR A 180 -15.98 -37.82 27.21
N LEU A 181 -14.92 -37.30 27.83
CA LEU A 181 -14.24 -36.09 27.35
C LEU A 181 -13.67 -36.25 25.93
N ASP A 182 -14.16 -35.44 24.99
CA ASP A 182 -13.41 -35.02 23.81
C ASP A 182 -13.99 -33.73 23.18
N HIS A 183 -13.20 -32.64 23.15
CA HIS A 183 -13.07 -31.79 21.94
C HIS A 183 -13.96 -30.51 21.70
N SER A 184 -14.45 -29.77 22.73
CA SER A 184 -14.23 -28.30 22.94
C SER A 184 -14.75 -27.10 22.02
N PHE A 185 -14.88 -25.81 22.52
CA PHE A 185 -15.05 -24.49 21.75
C PHE A 185 -14.51 -23.10 22.28
N ALA A 186 -14.66 -22.65 23.55
CA ALA A 186 -14.33 -21.26 23.98
C ALA A 186 -12.86 -20.92 24.33
N THR A 187 -11.88 -21.34 23.51
CA THR A 187 -10.75 -20.42 23.29
C THR A 187 -11.14 -19.33 22.29
N TRP A 188 -12.19 -19.52 21.49
CA TRP A 188 -12.61 -18.66 20.37
C TRP A 188 -12.83 -17.17 20.68
N PRO A 189 -12.59 -16.26 19.72
CA PRO A 189 -12.82 -14.83 19.87
C PRO A 189 -14.31 -14.51 20.05
N LEU A 190 -14.61 -13.39 20.70
CA LEU A 190 -15.98 -12.91 20.85
C LEU A 190 -16.42 -12.24 19.54
N LEU A 191 -17.06 -13.04 18.66
CA LEU A 191 -17.64 -12.54 17.41
C LEU A 191 -18.95 -11.79 17.67
N LYS A 192 -19.11 -10.66 16.99
CA LYS A 192 -20.28 -9.77 17.04
C LYS A 192 -21.12 -9.90 15.75
N PRO A 193 -22.38 -9.45 15.72
CA PRO A 193 -23.25 -9.47 14.53
C PRO A 193 -22.59 -8.95 13.25
N ALA A 194 -21.88 -7.82 13.37
CA ALA A 194 -21.20 -7.16 12.26
C ALA A 194 -20.17 -8.06 11.55
N PHE A 195 -19.52 -8.98 12.27
CA PHE A 195 -18.60 -9.97 11.67
C PHE A 195 -19.30 -10.82 10.61
N PHE A 196 -20.51 -11.29 10.92
CA PHE A 196 -21.31 -12.12 10.02
C PHE A 196 -22.06 -11.30 8.96
N GLN A 197 -22.45 -10.06 9.28
CA GLN A 197 -23.11 -9.14 8.35
C GLN A 197 -22.15 -8.69 7.23
N TYR A 198 -20.89 -8.38 7.58
CA TYR A 198 -19.85 -7.96 6.63
C TYR A 198 -19.17 -9.15 5.90
N GLY A 199 -19.55 -10.40 6.20
CA GLY A 199 -18.97 -11.59 5.55
C GLY A 199 -17.52 -11.87 5.94
N LEU A 200 -17.15 -11.61 7.19
CA LEU A 200 -15.82 -11.92 7.71
C LEU A 200 -15.73 -13.38 8.15
N HIS A 201 -14.52 -13.94 8.04
CA HIS A 201 -14.20 -15.29 8.50
C HIS A 201 -12.83 -15.31 9.21
N LEU A 202 -12.69 -16.15 10.23
CA LEU A 202 -11.42 -16.35 10.94
C LEU A 202 -10.40 -17.02 10.02
N PHE A 203 -9.19 -16.46 9.90
CA PHE A 203 -8.17 -16.98 8.99
C PHE A 203 -6.87 -17.42 9.69
N SER A 204 -6.15 -16.54 10.39
CA SER A 204 -4.89 -16.95 11.05
C SER A 204 -5.07 -17.52 12.45
N HIS A 205 -5.95 -16.92 13.26
CA HIS A 205 -6.21 -17.34 14.64
C HIS A 205 -7.70 -17.62 14.83
N GLN A 206 -8.01 -18.89 15.11
CA GLN A 206 -9.33 -19.36 15.53
C GLN A 206 -9.52 -19.24 17.04
N GLU A 207 -8.42 -19.09 17.79
CA GLU A 207 -8.43 -18.86 19.23
C GLU A 207 -8.41 -17.35 19.51
N GLY A 208 -9.37 -16.90 20.32
CA GLY A 208 -9.50 -15.56 20.87
C GLY A 208 -8.50 -15.27 21.99
N VAL A 209 -7.95 -16.30 22.66
CA VAL A 209 -6.81 -16.16 23.57
C VAL A 209 -5.54 -16.50 22.80
N VAL A 210 -4.70 -15.51 22.49
CA VAL A 210 -3.48 -15.68 21.69
C VAL A 210 -2.25 -15.35 22.52
N ALA A 211 -1.40 -16.33 22.77
CA ALA A 211 -0.12 -16.12 23.47
C ALA A 211 1.00 -15.85 22.46
N VAL A 212 1.73 -14.74 22.64
CA VAL A 212 2.85 -14.32 21.78
C VAL A 212 4.02 -13.80 22.61
N GLU A 213 5.19 -13.60 22.01
CA GLU A 213 6.32 -12.96 22.69
C GLU A 213 6.16 -11.44 22.72
N ASN A 214 6.39 -10.76 21.59
CA ASN A 214 6.32 -9.30 21.45
C ASN A 214 5.65 -8.82 20.14
N GLN A 215 5.16 -9.72 19.29
CA GLN A 215 4.47 -9.38 18.04
C GLN A 215 3.28 -10.32 17.78
N LEU A 216 2.24 -9.80 17.13
CA LEU A 216 1.07 -10.55 16.68
C LEU A 216 0.76 -10.18 15.21
N VAL A 217 0.59 -11.18 14.35
CA VAL A 217 0.01 -11.02 13.00
C VAL A 217 -1.33 -11.75 12.97
N LEU A 218 -2.42 -11.00 12.85
CA LEU A 218 -3.79 -11.52 12.87
C LEU A 218 -4.46 -11.26 11.52
N LYS A 219 -4.88 -12.31 10.82
CA LYS A 219 -5.61 -12.22 9.56
C LYS A 219 -7.08 -12.60 9.71
N LEU A 220 -7.96 -11.80 9.11
CA LEU A 220 -9.38 -12.12 8.91
C LEU A 220 -9.66 -12.18 7.41
N LYS A 221 -10.28 -13.26 6.94
CA LYS A 221 -10.69 -13.40 5.53
C LYS A 221 -11.97 -12.61 5.26
N ILE A 222 -12.03 -12.00 4.09
CA ILE A 222 -13.13 -11.18 3.57
C ILE A 222 -13.72 -11.89 2.35
N LEU A 223 -15.03 -11.78 2.12
CA LEU A 223 -15.63 -12.19 0.84
C LEU A 223 -15.13 -11.29 -0.31
N PRO A 224 -14.76 -11.81 -1.49
CA PRO A 224 -14.20 -11.01 -2.58
C PRO A 224 -15.01 -9.77 -2.96
N GLU A 225 -16.34 -9.89 -2.92
CA GLU A 225 -17.31 -8.82 -3.18
C GLU A 225 -17.19 -7.62 -2.23
N ASN A 226 -16.54 -7.78 -1.08
CA ASN A 226 -16.45 -6.78 -0.01
C ASN A 226 -15.02 -6.20 0.18
N ILE A 227 -14.01 -6.70 -0.54
CA ILE A 227 -12.59 -6.28 -0.39
C ILE A 227 -12.40 -4.78 -0.57
N THR A 228 -13.04 -4.17 -1.57
CA THR A 228 -12.97 -2.73 -1.86
C THR A 228 -14.04 -1.90 -1.13
N LYS A 229 -14.93 -2.56 -0.38
CA LYS A 229 -16.07 -1.93 0.30
C LYS A 229 -15.88 -1.80 1.80
N LEU A 230 -15.09 -2.68 2.43
CA LEU A 230 -14.90 -2.70 3.88
C LEU A 230 -13.65 -1.93 4.31
N LEU A 231 -13.78 -1.25 5.44
CA LEU A 231 -12.74 -0.48 6.09
C LEU A 231 -12.66 -0.91 7.55
N PHE A 232 -11.45 -0.93 8.10
CA PHE A 232 -11.17 -1.51 9.41
C PHE A 232 -10.55 -0.49 10.36
N THR A 233 -10.72 -0.74 11.66
CA THR A 233 -9.91 -0.14 12.71
C THR A 233 -9.84 -1.09 13.90
N TYR A 234 -9.05 -0.77 14.91
CA TYR A 234 -8.89 -1.57 16.11
C TYR A 234 -8.66 -0.70 17.34
N GLN A 235 -8.88 -1.28 18.52
CA GLN A 235 -8.41 -0.76 19.80
C GLN A 235 -7.58 -1.84 20.50
N LEU A 236 -6.44 -1.46 21.08
CA LEU A 236 -5.53 -2.36 21.79
C LEU A 236 -5.20 -1.76 23.17
N ASN A 237 -5.71 -2.39 24.23
CA ASN A 237 -5.56 -1.95 25.62
C ASN A 237 -4.75 -2.98 26.42
N LEU A 238 -3.92 -2.56 27.36
CA LEU A 238 -3.21 -3.45 28.29
C LEU A 238 -4.03 -3.59 29.58
N GLU A 239 -4.33 -4.81 30.04
CA GLU A 239 -5.06 -5.01 31.30
C GLU A 239 -4.24 -4.56 32.51
N GLY A 240 -4.92 -4.04 33.55
CA GLY A 240 -4.31 -3.55 34.78
C GLY A 240 -3.65 -2.17 34.70
N PHE A 241 -3.39 -1.66 33.50
CA PHE A 241 -2.98 -0.29 33.24
C PHE A 241 -4.07 0.47 32.46
N GLY A 242 -3.90 1.77 32.27
CA GLY A 242 -4.66 2.50 31.25
C GLY A 242 -4.22 2.11 29.83
N ASN A 243 -4.66 2.88 28.82
CA ASN A 243 -4.11 2.76 27.47
C ASN A 243 -2.57 2.79 27.52
N ILE A 244 -1.91 2.19 26.52
CA ILE A 244 -0.43 2.17 26.42
C ILE A 244 0.08 3.55 25.91
N ASP A 245 -0.22 4.60 26.68
CA ASP A 245 0.08 5.99 26.36
C ASP A 245 1.53 6.34 26.68
N VAL A 246 2.39 6.26 25.65
CA VAL A 246 3.64 7.02 25.56
C VAL A 246 3.50 8.04 24.43
N GLY A 247 2.73 9.10 24.71
CA GLY A 247 2.54 10.26 23.85
C GLY A 247 1.51 10.10 22.73
N SER A 248 0.37 10.78 22.94
CA SER A 248 -0.50 11.45 21.94
C SER A 248 -1.05 10.68 20.72
N SER A 249 -0.73 9.41 20.48
CA SER A 249 -1.36 8.60 19.43
C SER A 249 -1.57 7.15 19.86
N LYS A 250 -2.85 6.82 20.10
CA LYS A 250 -3.33 5.58 20.74
C LYS A 250 -3.19 4.31 19.89
N THR A 251 -2.63 4.41 18.69
CA THR A 251 -2.62 3.33 17.67
C THR A 251 -1.22 2.92 17.21
N ARG A 252 -0.14 3.64 17.53
CA ARG A 252 1.18 3.38 16.92
C ARG A 252 1.83 2.02 17.23
N PHE A 253 1.20 1.17 18.04
CA PHE A 253 1.62 -0.21 18.29
C PHE A 253 0.90 -1.24 17.40
N GLY A 254 0.04 -0.80 16.47
CA GLY A 254 -0.54 -1.64 15.44
C GLY A 254 -0.56 -0.96 14.06
N MET A 255 -0.68 -1.78 13.03
CA MET A 255 -1.05 -1.38 11.67
C MET A 255 -2.00 -2.42 11.09
N HIS A 256 -2.73 -2.06 10.04
CA HIS A 256 -3.44 -3.03 9.22
C HIS A 256 -3.34 -2.69 7.73
N GLU A 257 -3.48 -3.72 6.90
CA GLU A 257 -3.51 -3.64 5.44
C GLU A 257 -4.60 -4.58 4.91
N ILE A 258 -5.24 -4.23 3.80
CA ILE A 258 -6.07 -5.17 3.04
C ILE A 258 -5.20 -5.77 1.94
N ALA A 259 -5.21 -7.09 1.83
CA ALA A 259 -4.48 -7.86 0.82
C ALA A 259 -5.49 -8.50 -0.16
N PRO A 260 -5.78 -7.89 -1.32
CA PRO A 260 -6.80 -8.37 -2.25
C PRO A 260 -6.51 -9.79 -2.77
N GLU A 261 -5.24 -10.09 -3.08
CA GLU A 261 -4.79 -11.39 -3.58
C GLU A 261 -5.08 -12.54 -2.60
N GLU A 262 -4.90 -12.31 -1.30
CA GLU A 262 -5.26 -13.26 -0.24
C GLU A 262 -6.75 -13.21 0.13
N SER A 263 -7.49 -12.22 -0.37
CA SER A 263 -8.86 -11.87 0.06
C SER A 263 -8.98 -11.72 1.59
N CYS A 264 -8.05 -11.01 2.22
CA CYS A 264 -8.04 -10.84 3.68
C CYS A 264 -7.58 -9.44 4.13
N VAL A 265 -7.90 -9.08 5.38
CA VAL A 265 -7.25 -7.99 6.12
C VAL A 265 -6.21 -8.59 7.06
N ILE A 266 -5.03 -7.97 7.10
CA ILE A 266 -3.88 -8.38 7.90
C ILE A 266 -3.61 -7.28 8.92
N PHE A 267 -3.83 -7.57 10.20
CA PHE A 267 -3.44 -6.72 11.32
C PHE A 267 -2.07 -7.16 11.84
N ARG A 268 -1.18 -6.20 12.12
CA ARG A 268 0.18 -6.44 12.65
C ARG A 268 0.39 -5.59 13.88
N PHE A 269 0.71 -6.20 15.02
CA PHE A 269 0.89 -5.54 16.31
C PHE A 269 2.29 -5.78 16.86
N ARG A 270 2.82 -4.76 17.55
CA ARG A 270 4.06 -4.78 18.33
C ARG A 270 3.66 -4.54 19.78
N LEU A 271 3.91 -5.49 20.67
CA LEU A 271 3.47 -5.45 22.07
C LEU A 271 4.64 -4.99 22.95
N PRO A 272 4.66 -3.72 23.40
CA PRO A 272 5.86 -3.10 23.99
C PRO A 272 6.08 -3.40 25.47
N LYS A 273 5.17 -4.17 26.10
CA LYS A 273 5.24 -4.60 27.50
C LYS A 273 4.76 -6.05 27.62
N LYS A 274 5.12 -6.69 28.73
CA LYS A 274 4.57 -7.98 29.13
C LYS A 274 3.18 -7.78 29.76
N GLY A 275 2.26 -8.71 29.52
CA GLY A 275 0.91 -8.69 30.11
C GLY A 275 -0.18 -9.13 29.15
N ASP A 276 -1.42 -9.14 29.62
CA ASP A 276 -2.60 -9.47 28.82
C ASP A 276 -3.18 -8.20 28.19
N TYR A 277 -3.37 -8.22 26.88
CA TYR A 277 -3.96 -7.13 26.12
C TYR A 277 -5.38 -7.49 25.67
N ASN A 278 -6.35 -6.57 25.75
CA ASN A 278 -7.61 -6.70 25.03
C ASN A 278 -7.50 -6.00 23.67
N LEU A 279 -7.73 -6.76 22.60
CA LEU A 279 -7.74 -6.32 21.21
C LEU A 279 -9.18 -6.41 20.67
N VAL A 280 -9.79 -5.26 20.39
CA VAL A 280 -11.08 -5.17 19.69
C VAL A 280 -10.83 -4.76 18.24
N ILE A 281 -11.41 -5.46 17.29
CA ILE A 281 -11.42 -5.09 15.87
C ILE A 281 -12.82 -4.61 15.49
N TYR A 282 -12.86 -3.55 14.70
CA TYR A 282 -14.07 -2.93 14.16
C TYR A 282 -14.01 -2.88 12.64
N ALA A 283 -15.17 -2.90 11.99
CA ALA A 283 -15.29 -2.66 10.55
C ALA A 283 -16.50 -1.76 10.22
N ARG A 284 -16.50 -1.22 9.01
CA ARG A 284 -17.65 -0.56 8.38
C ARG A 284 -17.59 -0.73 6.87
N HIS A 285 -18.70 -0.49 6.17
CA HIS A 285 -18.64 -0.20 4.74
C HIS A 285 -18.15 1.23 4.46
N SER A 286 -17.61 1.46 3.27
CA SER A 286 -17.43 2.80 2.70
C SER A 286 -18.78 3.52 2.64
N GLY A 287 -18.81 4.80 3.04
CA GLY A 287 -20.04 5.59 3.19
C GLY A 287 -20.82 5.40 4.51
N GLU A 288 -20.60 4.32 5.27
CA GLU A 288 -21.11 4.24 6.65
C GLU A 288 -20.32 5.21 7.55
N GLN A 289 -20.98 5.91 8.48
CA GLN A 289 -20.31 6.87 9.37
C GLN A 289 -19.67 6.21 10.61
N LEU A 290 -20.20 5.08 11.06
CA LEU A 290 -19.82 4.45 12.33
C LEU A 290 -19.18 3.09 12.11
N PHE A 291 -18.07 2.84 12.78
CA PHE A 291 -17.46 1.53 12.90
C PHE A 291 -18.25 0.65 13.87
N SER A 292 -18.54 -0.58 13.47
CA SER A 292 -19.15 -1.60 14.34
C SER A 292 -18.09 -2.60 14.80
N ASP A 293 -18.07 -2.93 16.09
CA ASP A 293 -17.28 -4.01 16.67
C ASP A 293 -17.56 -5.33 15.91
N VAL A 294 -16.52 -6.00 15.40
CA VAL A 294 -16.66 -7.30 14.73
C VAL A 294 -16.15 -8.45 15.57
N CYS A 295 -14.98 -8.32 16.22
CA CYS A 295 -14.44 -9.39 17.05
C CYS A 295 -13.44 -8.91 18.10
N GLU A 296 -13.45 -9.57 19.27
CA GLU A 296 -12.51 -9.31 20.37
C GLU A 296 -11.58 -10.51 20.63
N TYR A 297 -10.32 -10.21 21.00
CA TYR A 297 -9.25 -11.15 21.34
C TYR A 297 -8.55 -10.71 22.64
N ARG A 298 -8.16 -11.67 23.50
CA ARG A 298 -7.19 -11.46 24.57
C ARG A 298 -5.81 -11.92 24.10
N VAL A 299 -4.81 -11.04 24.13
CA VAL A 299 -3.46 -11.31 23.61
C VAL A 299 -2.45 -11.27 24.75
N THR A 300 -1.94 -12.43 25.17
CA THR A 300 -0.96 -12.56 26.26
C THR A 300 0.45 -12.35 25.72
N ALA A 301 1.04 -11.17 25.96
CA ALA A 301 2.44 -10.88 25.65
C ALA A 301 3.36 -11.47 26.74
N ARG A 302 4.27 -12.35 26.33
CA ARG A 302 5.19 -13.09 27.23
C ARG A 302 6.65 -12.63 27.13
N GLY A 303 6.97 -11.70 26.24
CA GLY A 303 8.31 -11.17 26.02
C GLY A 303 8.95 -10.59 27.28
N LYS A 304 10.29 -10.50 27.25
CA LYS A 304 11.06 -9.80 28.30
C LYS A 304 10.77 -8.31 28.21
N GLU A 305 10.63 -7.65 29.35
CA GLU A 305 10.66 -6.19 29.45
C GLU A 305 12.07 -5.69 29.10
N GLY A 306 12.18 -4.50 28.53
CA GLY A 306 13.48 -3.91 28.21
C GLY A 306 14.25 -3.53 29.48
N GLU A 307 15.58 -3.57 29.41
CA GLU A 307 16.44 -3.21 30.54
C GLU A 307 16.09 -1.79 31.07
N GLY A 308 16.05 -1.65 32.39
CA GLY A 308 15.64 -0.39 33.04
C GLY A 308 14.15 -0.02 32.90
N GLY A 309 13.29 -0.92 32.40
CA GLY A 309 11.87 -0.63 32.15
C GLY A 309 11.59 -0.03 30.76
N SER A 310 12.55 -0.16 29.83
CA SER A 310 12.38 0.22 28.43
C SER A 310 11.35 -0.67 27.70
N LEU A 311 10.85 -0.20 26.56
CA LEU A 311 9.86 -0.94 25.76
C LEU A 311 10.49 -2.15 25.08
N SER A 312 9.81 -3.31 25.10
CA SER A 312 10.26 -4.55 24.46
C SER A 312 10.13 -4.54 22.93
N ALA A 313 9.40 -3.56 22.39
CA ALA A 313 9.25 -3.30 20.96
C ALA A 313 9.01 -1.79 20.74
N LEU A 314 9.57 -1.24 19.67
CA LEU A 314 9.31 0.13 19.25
C LEU A 314 7.95 0.23 18.54
N PRO A 315 7.26 1.39 18.60
CA PRO A 315 6.07 1.63 17.78
C PRO A 315 6.41 1.61 16.28
N PHE A 316 5.39 1.61 15.43
CA PHE A 316 5.51 1.93 14.01
C PHE A 316 5.76 3.43 13.80
N PRO A 317 6.30 3.85 12.63
CA PRO A 317 6.48 5.26 12.28
C PRO A 317 5.20 6.12 12.46
N PRO A 318 5.34 7.43 12.73
CA PRO A 318 4.24 8.27 13.23
C PRO A 318 3.26 8.70 12.12
N THR A 319 2.42 7.77 11.69
CA THR A 319 1.43 7.98 10.63
C THR A 319 0.17 8.71 11.09
N ALA A 320 -0.55 9.30 10.14
CA ALA A 320 -1.86 9.93 10.35
C ALA A 320 -2.95 8.89 10.72
N GLN A 321 -2.83 7.65 10.26
CA GLN A 321 -3.75 6.56 10.53
C GLN A 321 -3.04 5.20 10.62
N ALA A 322 -3.75 4.18 11.12
CA ALA A 322 -3.24 2.81 11.25
C ALA A 322 -3.50 1.93 10.01
N ASN A 323 -4.28 2.39 9.02
CA ASN A 323 -4.43 1.73 7.72
C ASN A 323 -3.23 2.02 6.83
N TYR A 324 -2.64 0.98 6.25
CA TYR A 324 -1.55 1.02 5.28
C TYR A 324 -2.02 0.34 3.98
N GLY A 325 -1.70 0.96 2.84
CA GLY A 325 -2.35 0.72 1.55
C GLY A 325 -3.14 1.95 1.08
N PRO A 326 -4.09 1.77 0.15
CA PRO A 326 -4.96 2.84 -0.32
C PRO A 326 -5.99 3.26 0.76
N THR A 327 -6.50 4.49 0.62
CA THR A 327 -7.62 5.02 1.41
C THR A 327 -8.89 5.16 0.57
N GLU A 328 -10.03 5.52 1.19
CA GLU A 328 -11.24 5.94 0.47
C GLU A 328 -10.92 7.01 -0.59
N LYS A 329 -9.97 7.93 -0.31
CA LYS A 329 -9.57 9.00 -1.22
C LYS A 329 -8.75 8.52 -2.42
N ALA A 330 -8.01 7.41 -2.34
CA ALA A 330 -7.41 6.83 -3.54
C ALA A 330 -8.49 6.32 -4.50
N SER A 331 -9.52 5.64 -3.98
CA SER A 331 -10.65 5.18 -4.78
C SER A 331 -11.48 6.35 -5.35
N GLU A 332 -11.76 7.39 -4.57
CA GLU A 332 -12.46 8.59 -5.03
C GLU A 332 -11.72 9.35 -6.15
N TYR A 333 -10.38 9.38 -6.12
CA TYR A 333 -9.56 10.00 -7.15
C TYR A 333 -9.14 9.04 -8.27
N GLY A 334 -9.68 7.82 -8.31
CA GLY A 334 -9.34 6.82 -9.32
C GLY A 334 -7.83 6.53 -9.39
N LEU A 335 -7.14 6.46 -8.25
CA LEU A 335 -5.68 6.31 -8.17
C LEU A 335 -5.30 4.85 -7.89
N GLU A 336 -4.47 4.26 -8.75
CA GLU A 336 -3.88 2.93 -8.59
C GLU A 336 -2.34 2.97 -8.56
N THR A 337 -1.73 1.90 -8.04
CA THR A 337 -0.28 1.67 -8.10
C THR A 337 0.11 0.81 -9.32
N LEU A 338 1.37 0.90 -9.76
CA LEU A 338 1.99 -0.07 -10.67
C LEU A 338 3.22 -0.73 -10.00
N PRO A 339 3.27 -2.07 -9.88
CA PRO A 339 2.22 -3.03 -10.22
C PRO A 339 0.93 -2.81 -9.41
N ARG A 340 -0.23 -3.16 -10.01
CA ARG A 340 -1.54 -3.02 -9.34
C ARG A 340 -1.56 -3.88 -8.08
N GLY A 341 -2.07 -3.30 -6.99
CA GLY A 341 -2.10 -3.97 -5.68
C GLY A 341 -0.74 -4.02 -4.97
N LEU A 342 0.22 -3.15 -5.31
CA LEU A 342 1.54 -3.06 -4.68
C LEU A 342 1.43 -3.13 -3.14
N PRO A 343 2.01 -4.16 -2.49
CA PRO A 343 1.93 -4.31 -1.03
C PRO A 343 2.47 -3.07 -0.30
N PRO A 344 1.82 -2.61 0.78
CA PRO A 344 2.23 -1.41 1.46
C PRO A 344 3.52 -1.57 2.27
N LEU A 345 3.98 -2.80 2.52
CA LEU A 345 5.28 -3.11 3.11
C LEU A 345 6.34 -3.26 2.00
N ILE A 346 7.24 -2.29 1.89
CA ILE A 346 8.29 -2.22 0.86
C ILE A 346 9.67 -2.40 1.52
N LYS A 347 10.52 -3.25 0.95
CA LYS A 347 11.92 -3.41 1.37
C LYS A 347 12.86 -2.61 0.47
N SER A 348 13.81 -1.90 1.08
CA SER A 348 14.76 -1.00 0.43
C SER A 348 16.21 -1.39 0.76
N PRO A 349 16.83 -2.30 -0.02
CA PRO A 349 18.21 -2.75 0.22
C PRO A 349 19.29 -1.73 -0.17
N LYS A 350 18.90 -0.55 -0.67
CA LYS A 350 19.81 0.48 -1.22
C LYS A 350 19.47 1.91 -0.78
N GLY A 351 18.57 2.08 0.18
CA GLY A 351 18.11 3.41 0.61
C GLY A 351 17.35 4.17 -0.48
N THR A 352 16.79 3.47 -1.47
CA THR A 352 15.99 4.07 -2.54
C THR A 352 14.75 3.24 -2.83
N VAL A 353 13.61 3.93 -2.91
CA VAL A 353 12.30 3.33 -3.24
C VAL A 353 11.69 4.09 -4.40
N GLU A 354 11.10 3.37 -5.34
CA GLU A 354 10.34 3.91 -6.46
C GLU A 354 8.93 3.34 -6.44
N ILE A 355 7.93 4.22 -6.51
CA ILE A 355 6.51 3.87 -6.58
C ILE A 355 5.91 4.61 -7.76
N ARG A 356 5.12 3.89 -8.57
CA ARG A 356 4.45 4.44 -9.75
C ARG A 356 2.95 4.42 -9.52
N PHE A 357 2.27 5.49 -9.92
CA PHE A 357 0.83 5.63 -9.82
C PHE A 357 0.21 5.90 -11.19
N VAL A 358 -0.97 5.34 -11.44
CA VAL A 358 -1.76 5.53 -12.65
C VAL A 358 -3.21 5.87 -12.31
N ALA A 359 -3.93 6.43 -13.28
CA ALA A 359 -5.38 6.48 -13.22
C ALA A 359 -5.95 5.06 -13.39
N ALA A 360 -7.01 4.75 -12.64
CA ALA A 360 -7.71 3.48 -12.68
C ALA A 360 -8.44 3.28 -14.02
N GLU A 361 -8.63 2.02 -14.42
CA GLU A 361 -9.44 1.69 -15.60
C GLU A 361 -10.93 1.70 -15.25
N ILE A 362 -11.61 2.79 -15.60
CA ILE A 362 -13.07 2.89 -15.50
C ILE A 362 -13.69 2.00 -16.60
N PHE A 363 -14.28 0.87 -16.20
CA PHE A 363 -15.15 0.07 -17.07
C PHE A 363 -16.47 0.82 -17.31
N GLU A 364 -17.00 0.76 -18.54
CA GLU A 364 -17.85 1.80 -19.15
C GLU A 364 -19.22 2.10 -18.48
N ASP A 365 -19.66 1.32 -17.49
CA ASP A 365 -21.04 1.31 -16.97
C ASP A 365 -21.34 2.29 -15.81
N THR A 366 -20.39 3.11 -15.33
CA THR A 366 -20.64 4.05 -14.20
C THR A 366 -20.11 5.47 -14.41
N PHE A 367 -21.04 6.37 -14.75
CA PHE A 367 -20.94 7.84 -14.71
C PHE A 367 -19.84 8.55 -15.52
N MET A 368 -20.28 9.18 -16.61
CA MET A 368 -19.87 10.52 -17.08
C MET A 368 -18.37 10.83 -17.16
N LEU A 369 -17.76 10.46 -18.29
CA LEU A 369 -16.60 11.08 -18.95
C LEU A 369 -15.94 12.28 -18.22
N GLN A 370 -15.18 12.02 -17.15
CA GLN A 370 -14.03 12.86 -16.82
C GLN A 370 -12.85 12.36 -17.64
N GLU A 371 -11.97 13.27 -18.10
CA GLU A 371 -10.70 12.85 -18.67
C GLU A 371 -9.92 12.08 -17.60
N ASN A 372 -9.39 10.89 -17.94
CA ASN A 372 -8.76 9.98 -16.98
C ASN A 372 -7.35 10.44 -16.57
N ARG A 373 -7.28 11.67 -16.06
CA ARG A 373 -6.07 12.39 -15.63
C ARG A 373 -5.67 11.90 -14.25
N ILE A 374 -4.37 11.87 -14.00
CA ILE A 374 -3.84 11.55 -12.67
C ILE A 374 -4.05 12.76 -11.74
N PRO A 375 -4.56 12.55 -10.52
CA PRO A 375 -4.66 13.62 -9.53
C PRO A 375 -3.26 14.15 -9.17
N ARG A 376 -3.13 15.45 -8.91
CA ARG A 376 -1.86 16.04 -8.47
C ARG A 376 -1.42 15.37 -7.18
N LEU A 377 -0.21 14.82 -7.16
CA LEU A 377 0.34 14.09 -6.02
C LEU A 377 1.39 14.90 -5.26
N THR A 378 1.43 14.72 -3.95
CA THR A 378 2.55 15.10 -3.09
C THR A 378 2.75 14.04 -2.02
N ALA A 379 3.91 13.99 -1.37
CA ALA A 379 4.18 12.95 -0.38
C ALA A 379 5.09 13.44 0.76
N ARG A 380 5.05 12.71 1.88
CA ARG A 380 5.82 13.01 3.09
C ARG A 380 6.45 11.73 3.66
N LEU A 381 7.74 11.82 3.98
CA LEU A 381 8.50 10.75 4.62
C LEU A 381 8.55 11.01 6.14
N LYS A 382 8.39 9.98 6.95
CA LYS A 382 8.43 10.05 8.42
C LYS A 382 9.19 8.85 8.99
N SER A 383 9.96 9.04 10.06
CA SER A 383 10.63 7.94 10.79
C SER A 383 10.51 8.13 12.31
N LEU A 384 10.97 7.14 13.06
CA LEU A 384 11.24 7.24 14.51
C LEU A 384 12.74 7.37 14.79
N SER A 385 13.58 6.71 14.00
CA SER A 385 15.05 6.69 14.19
C SER A 385 15.70 7.95 13.62
N VAL A 386 15.17 8.46 12.52
CA VAL A 386 15.76 9.56 11.75
C VAL A 386 15.06 10.88 12.08
N LYS A 387 15.85 11.94 12.27
CA LYS A 387 15.35 13.30 12.55
C LYS A 387 14.51 13.86 11.38
N PRO A 388 13.41 14.59 11.63
CA PRO A 388 12.61 15.21 10.58
C PRO A 388 13.41 16.10 9.61
N GLU A 389 14.40 16.85 10.12
CA GLU A 389 15.35 17.68 9.37
C GLU A 389 16.07 16.92 8.23
N LEU A 390 16.31 15.61 8.40
CA LEU A 390 16.97 14.75 7.42
C LEU A 390 15.98 14.07 6.46
N LEU A 391 14.67 14.28 6.63
CA LEU A 391 13.60 13.75 5.78
C LEU A 391 13.03 14.80 4.82
N GLU A 392 13.37 16.07 5.05
CA GLU A 392 13.01 17.17 4.15
C GLU A 392 13.65 16.95 2.77
N ASN A 393 12.91 17.26 1.71
CA ASN A 393 13.36 17.17 0.32
C ASN A 393 13.85 15.79 -0.16
N CYS A 394 13.66 14.73 0.63
CA CYS A 394 14.01 13.34 0.31
C CYS A 394 13.10 12.66 -0.72
N ILE A 395 12.14 13.37 -1.29
CA ILE A 395 11.17 12.85 -2.26
C ILE A 395 11.27 13.65 -3.55
N LEU A 396 11.57 12.95 -4.65
CA LEU A 396 11.47 13.42 -6.03
C LEU A 396 10.18 12.85 -6.63
N LEU A 397 9.28 13.72 -7.09
CA LEU A 397 8.06 13.35 -7.80
C LEU A 397 8.11 13.93 -9.21
N ARG A 398 7.64 13.17 -10.20
CA ARG A 398 7.61 13.55 -11.63
C ARG A 398 6.51 12.79 -12.35
N ASP A 399 5.95 13.39 -13.38
CA ASP A 399 4.96 12.73 -14.24
C ASP A 399 5.63 12.33 -15.57
N ILE A 400 5.32 11.14 -16.07
CA ILE A 400 5.90 10.58 -17.30
C ILE A 400 4.81 9.88 -18.13
N GLU A 401 5.04 9.70 -19.43
CA GLU A 401 4.28 8.76 -20.25
C GLU A 401 5.10 7.48 -20.44
N ALA A 402 4.52 6.31 -20.14
CA ALA A 402 5.18 5.04 -20.39
C ALA A 402 4.18 3.91 -20.71
N SER A 403 4.64 2.94 -21.51
CA SER A 403 3.84 1.79 -21.92
C SER A 403 3.53 0.85 -20.75
N VAL A 404 2.25 0.57 -20.51
CA VAL A 404 1.82 -0.45 -19.52
C VAL A 404 1.78 -1.83 -20.19
N PRO A 405 2.48 -2.86 -19.67
CA PRO A 405 2.49 -4.19 -20.26
C PRO A 405 1.19 -4.95 -19.94
N THR A 406 0.17 -4.77 -20.78
CA THR A 406 -1.19 -5.34 -20.58
C THR A 406 -1.34 -6.81 -20.99
N THR A 407 -0.37 -7.39 -21.72
CA THR A 407 -0.40 -8.79 -22.15
C THR A 407 0.98 -9.45 -22.07
N GLY A 408 1.03 -10.78 -22.01
CA GLY A 408 2.29 -11.54 -22.07
C GLY A 408 3.10 -11.30 -23.37
N VAL A 409 2.44 -10.89 -24.47
CA VAL A 409 3.12 -10.44 -25.68
C VAL A 409 3.71 -9.04 -25.45
N SER A 410 2.94 -8.10 -24.90
CA SER A 410 3.39 -6.74 -24.57
C SER A 410 4.54 -6.71 -23.53
N VAL A 411 4.72 -7.75 -22.70
CA VAL A 411 5.91 -7.92 -21.84
C VAL A 411 7.15 -8.26 -22.67
N LEU A 412 7.01 -9.09 -23.71
CA LEU A 412 8.10 -9.54 -24.58
C LEU A 412 8.44 -8.53 -25.69
N THR A 413 7.46 -7.71 -26.11
CA THR A 413 7.59 -6.74 -27.21
C THR A 413 7.51 -5.29 -26.76
N GLY A 414 7.25 -4.98 -25.49
CA GLY A 414 7.14 -3.60 -24.98
C GLY A 414 6.01 -2.76 -25.62
N THR A 415 5.15 -3.36 -26.44
CA THR A 415 4.04 -2.69 -27.12
C THR A 415 2.77 -2.82 -26.29
N GLY A 416 2.60 -1.92 -25.34
CA GLY A 416 1.32 -1.56 -24.75
C GLY A 416 0.96 -0.11 -25.11
N PRO A 417 -0.24 0.36 -24.76
CA PRO A 417 -0.56 1.79 -24.82
C PRO A 417 0.34 2.55 -23.83
N CYS A 418 0.85 3.71 -24.26
CA CYS A 418 1.43 4.67 -23.32
C CYS A 418 0.31 5.24 -22.46
N VAL A 419 0.51 5.20 -21.14
CA VAL A 419 -0.40 5.77 -20.15
C VAL A 419 0.41 6.81 -19.36
N PRO A 420 -0.16 7.99 -19.02
CA PRO A 420 0.46 8.87 -18.05
C PRO A 420 0.64 8.12 -16.72
N MET A 421 1.74 8.37 -16.02
CA MET A 421 1.99 7.84 -14.68
C MET A 421 2.83 8.80 -13.85
N SER A 422 2.45 8.98 -12.58
CA SER A 422 3.22 9.76 -11.62
C SER A 422 4.20 8.84 -10.89
N VAL A 423 5.48 9.21 -10.88
CA VAL A 423 6.58 8.38 -10.35
C VAL A 423 7.25 9.07 -9.18
N LEU A 424 6.98 8.54 -7.99
CA LEU A 424 7.59 8.93 -6.73
C LEU A 424 8.92 8.19 -6.55
N ASN A 425 9.96 8.91 -6.17
CA ASN A 425 11.27 8.39 -5.78
C ASN A 425 11.63 8.92 -4.39
N ALA A 426 11.80 8.01 -3.42
CA ALA A 426 12.21 8.35 -2.07
C ALA A 426 13.67 7.95 -1.83
N TYR A 427 14.48 8.91 -1.38
CA TYR A 427 15.88 8.76 -0.98
C TYR A 427 15.94 8.70 0.54
N LEU A 428 16.32 7.55 1.09
CA LEU A 428 16.29 7.27 2.52
C LEU A 428 17.70 7.51 3.08
N PRO A 429 17.93 8.49 3.97
CA PRO A 429 19.28 8.90 4.35
C PRO A 429 20.03 7.85 5.18
N GLU A 430 19.32 7.02 5.93
CA GLU A 430 19.85 6.09 6.94
C GLU A 430 19.14 4.72 6.83
N PRO A 431 19.69 3.63 7.41
CA PRO A 431 18.94 2.40 7.59
C PRO A 431 17.86 2.55 8.68
N GLY A 432 16.71 1.89 8.53
CA GLY A 432 15.62 1.94 9.50
C GLY A 432 14.22 1.86 8.88
N GLU A 433 13.21 2.16 9.70
CA GLU A 433 11.80 2.17 9.28
C GLU A 433 11.31 3.57 8.94
N TYR A 434 10.57 3.67 7.84
CA TYR A 434 9.93 4.90 7.39
C TYR A 434 8.47 4.67 7.03
N ALA A 435 7.59 5.60 7.38
CA ALA A 435 6.30 5.72 6.72
C ALA A 435 6.40 6.72 5.57
N LEU A 436 5.82 6.36 4.43
CA LEU A 436 5.60 7.24 3.30
C LEU A 436 4.10 7.48 3.13
N GLU A 437 3.67 8.70 3.38
CA GLU A 437 2.29 9.16 3.19
C GLU A 437 2.20 9.88 1.84
N VAL A 438 1.35 9.39 0.93
CA VAL A 438 1.08 9.98 -0.37
C VAL A 438 -0.30 10.64 -0.35
N TYR A 439 -0.36 11.91 -0.71
CA TYR A 439 -1.56 12.72 -0.75
C TYR A 439 -1.91 13.10 -2.19
N ALA A 440 -3.20 13.20 -2.48
CA ALA A 440 -3.74 13.54 -3.78
C ALA A 440 -4.68 14.76 -3.70
N ALA A 441 -4.73 15.53 -4.78
CA ALA A 441 -5.69 16.60 -5.03
C ALA A 441 -6.19 16.52 -6.50
N PRO A 442 -7.38 17.04 -6.84
CA PRO A 442 -7.88 17.05 -8.21
C PRO A 442 -6.88 17.67 -9.20
N SER A 443 -6.85 17.18 -10.44
CA SER A 443 -6.03 17.74 -11.52
C SER A 443 -6.49 19.15 -11.91
N ASP A 444 -7.81 19.34 -12.04
CA ASP A 444 -8.39 20.46 -12.81
C ASP A 444 -8.86 21.62 -11.92
N SER A 445 -8.24 21.85 -10.75
CA SER A 445 -8.57 23.01 -9.90
C SER A 445 -7.53 24.13 -10.01
N ASP A 446 -7.97 25.26 -10.57
CA ASP A 446 -7.26 26.54 -10.52
C ASP A 446 -7.19 27.10 -9.10
N GLU A 447 -8.17 26.76 -8.26
CA GLU A 447 -8.17 27.09 -6.83
C GLU A 447 -7.22 26.18 -6.02
N PRO A 448 -6.67 26.67 -4.89
CA PRO A 448 -5.75 25.92 -4.02
C PRO A 448 -6.49 24.83 -3.21
N THR A 449 -6.84 23.74 -3.88
CA THR A 449 -7.54 22.60 -3.27
C THR A 449 -6.67 21.87 -2.24
N ALA A 450 -7.29 21.44 -1.14
CA ALA A 450 -6.62 20.67 -0.10
C ALA A 450 -6.18 19.28 -0.60
N TYR A 451 -4.97 18.89 -0.21
CA TYR A 451 -4.41 17.56 -0.45
C TYR A 451 -4.91 16.56 0.61
N HIS A 452 -5.50 15.45 0.19
CA HIS A 452 -6.04 14.40 1.06
C HIS A 452 -5.17 13.14 1.01
N LEU A 453 -5.02 12.44 2.14
CA LEU A 453 -4.20 11.22 2.23
C LEU A 453 -4.81 10.11 1.37
N ALA A 454 -4.11 9.73 0.28
CA ALA A 454 -4.56 8.73 -0.68
C ALA A 454 -3.90 7.35 -0.44
N TRP A 455 -2.63 7.31 -0.04
CA TRP A 455 -1.90 6.07 0.19
C TRP A 455 -0.93 6.17 1.35
N GLN A 456 -0.66 5.05 2.03
CA GLN A 456 0.32 4.97 3.11
C GLN A 456 1.15 3.69 3.03
N PHE A 457 2.48 3.80 2.98
CA PHE A 457 3.43 2.68 2.91
C PHE A 457 4.32 2.62 4.15
N LEU A 458 4.75 1.41 4.53
CA LEU A 458 5.82 1.14 5.49
C LEU A 458 7.05 0.66 4.71
N ILE A 459 8.17 1.35 4.87
CA ILE A 459 9.41 1.07 4.17
C ILE A 459 10.46 0.60 5.18
N GLU A 460 11.00 -0.60 4.95
CA GLU A 460 12.14 -1.17 5.69
C GLU A 460 13.43 -0.92 4.89
N ALA A 461 14.30 -0.03 5.37
CA ALA A 461 15.59 0.28 4.73
C ALA A 461 16.74 -0.48 5.39
N GLU A 462 17.41 -1.35 4.63
CA GLU A 462 18.58 -2.12 5.09
C GLU A 462 19.87 -1.28 5.03
N ALA A 463 19.88 -0.25 4.19
CA ALA A 463 20.95 0.73 4.02
C ALA A 463 20.37 2.10 3.65
N GLY A 464 21.11 3.18 3.90
CA GLY A 464 20.77 4.54 3.45
C GLY A 464 21.51 4.95 2.17
N LYS A 465 20.91 5.86 1.39
CA LYS A 465 21.56 6.66 0.33
C LYS A 465 21.55 8.14 0.79
N PRO A 466 22.43 8.54 1.74
CA PRO A 466 22.51 9.93 2.19
C PRO A 466 22.95 10.84 1.03
N LEU A 467 22.26 11.97 0.89
CA LEU A 467 22.52 13.00 -0.12
C LEU A 467 22.82 14.35 0.58
N SER A 468 23.55 15.24 -0.10
CA SER A 468 23.84 16.57 0.45
C SER A 468 22.58 17.45 0.48
N ALA A 469 22.46 18.34 1.48
CA ALA A 469 21.31 19.23 1.59
C ALA A 469 21.10 20.16 0.37
N PRO A 470 22.16 20.70 -0.29
CA PRO A 470 22.01 21.42 -1.55
C PRO A 470 21.43 20.54 -2.68
N LEU A 471 21.91 19.30 -2.82
CA LEU A 471 21.39 18.35 -3.79
C LEU A 471 19.92 18.00 -3.51
N LEU A 472 19.55 17.71 -2.26
CA LEU A 472 18.16 17.45 -1.87
C LEU A 472 17.26 18.64 -2.20
N SER A 473 17.67 19.87 -1.86
CA SER A 473 16.94 21.10 -2.19
C SER A 473 16.71 21.25 -3.70
N ARG A 474 17.74 20.98 -4.52
CA ARG A 474 17.61 20.92 -5.99
C ARG A 474 16.66 19.82 -6.44
N LEU A 475 16.73 18.62 -5.86
CA LEU A 475 15.88 17.47 -6.23
C LEU A 475 14.40 17.61 -5.85
N ALA A 476 14.07 18.42 -4.84
CA ALA A 476 12.68 18.72 -4.47
C ALA A 476 12.08 19.92 -5.24
N THR A 477 12.90 20.69 -5.95
CA THR A 477 12.47 21.89 -6.70
C THR A 477 12.65 21.77 -8.22
N ILE A 478 13.21 20.65 -8.70
CA ILE A 478 13.45 20.40 -10.12
C ILE A 478 12.16 20.01 -10.87
N ASN A 479 11.85 20.74 -11.95
CA ASN A 479 10.82 20.34 -12.90
C ASN A 479 11.44 19.40 -13.96
N LEU A 480 11.04 18.13 -13.97
CA LEU A 480 11.58 17.11 -14.89
C LEU A 480 10.69 16.89 -16.10
N GLY A 481 11.30 16.59 -17.25
CA GLY A 481 10.58 16.40 -18.49
C GLY A 481 10.33 17.71 -19.24
N PRO A 482 9.27 17.79 -20.07
CA PRO A 482 8.88 19.01 -20.77
C PRO A 482 8.63 20.16 -19.81
N GLN A 483 9.16 21.35 -20.11
CA GLN A 483 8.98 22.51 -19.23
C GLN A 483 7.67 23.26 -19.49
N ASP A 484 7.24 23.28 -20.75
CA ASP A 484 5.98 23.87 -21.21
C ASP A 484 5.52 23.24 -22.54
N ASN A 485 4.49 23.81 -23.15
CA ASN A 485 3.94 23.34 -24.42
C ASN A 485 4.88 23.53 -25.63
N THR A 486 6.01 24.25 -25.52
CA THR A 486 6.95 24.42 -26.64
C THR A 486 7.55 23.09 -27.08
N TRP A 487 7.80 22.16 -26.15
CA TRP A 487 8.27 20.80 -26.47
C TRP A 487 7.33 20.09 -27.45
N GLN A 488 6.03 20.13 -27.18
CA GLN A 488 4.99 19.53 -28.01
C GLN A 488 4.78 20.32 -29.32
N ASN A 489 4.77 21.66 -29.26
CA ASN A 489 4.60 22.53 -30.42
C ASN A 489 5.76 22.43 -31.44
N LEU A 490 6.98 22.18 -30.96
CA LEU A 490 8.16 21.90 -31.79
C LEU A 490 8.22 20.42 -32.26
N GLY A 491 7.25 19.60 -31.86
CA GLY A 491 7.11 18.20 -32.27
C GLY A 491 8.19 17.24 -31.76
N PHE A 492 8.96 17.62 -30.73
CA PHE A 492 10.00 16.77 -30.17
C PHE A 492 9.42 15.47 -29.57
N ARG A 493 10.11 14.34 -29.79
CA ARG A 493 9.77 13.05 -29.15
C ARG A 493 11.01 12.39 -28.56
N THR A 494 10.85 11.81 -27.36
CA THR A 494 11.88 11.00 -26.70
C THR A 494 11.92 9.60 -27.31
N LEU A 495 12.94 9.31 -28.14
CA LEU A 495 13.09 7.99 -28.80
C LEU A 495 13.85 6.98 -27.93
N SER A 496 14.51 7.46 -26.88
CA SER A 496 15.06 6.66 -25.80
C SER A 496 14.74 7.35 -24.47
N HIS A 497 14.63 6.60 -23.38
CA HIS A 497 14.49 7.16 -22.02
C HIS A 497 13.32 8.16 -21.90
N PRO A 498 12.06 7.73 -22.07
CA PRO A 498 10.90 8.61 -21.91
C PRO A 498 10.71 9.10 -20.47
N ASP A 499 11.22 8.35 -19.49
CA ASP A 499 11.40 8.82 -18.11
C ASP A 499 12.59 9.80 -18.06
N PRO A 500 12.40 11.08 -17.66
CA PRO A 500 13.48 12.05 -17.55
C PRO A 500 14.49 11.74 -16.43
N LEU A 501 14.20 10.80 -15.51
CA LEU A 501 15.17 10.29 -14.54
C LEU A 501 15.94 9.09 -15.14
N VAL A 502 17.15 9.36 -15.65
CA VAL A 502 17.99 8.36 -16.30
C VAL A 502 19.01 7.78 -15.31
N ARG A 503 18.83 6.53 -14.89
CA ARG A 503 19.84 5.80 -14.11
C ARG A 503 20.89 5.18 -15.02
N VAL A 504 22.14 5.64 -14.94
CA VAL A 504 23.23 5.15 -15.79
C VAL A 504 23.58 3.70 -15.43
N ARG A 505 23.83 2.85 -16.44
CA ARG A 505 24.19 1.44 -16.21
C ARG A 505 25.65 1.32 -15.76
N THR A 506 25.92 0.40 -14.83
CA THR A 506 27.26 0.06 -14.32
C THR A 506 28.06 -0.89 -15.23
N ALA A 507 27.60 -1.15 -16.45
CA ALA A 507 28.34 -1.96 -17.41
C ALA A 507 29.62 -1.23 -17.85
N GLY A 508 30.73 -1.95 -17.93
CA GLY A 508 31.96 -1.43 -18.55
C GLY A 508 31.78 -1.13 -20.05
N ARG A 509 32.77 -0.46 -20.65
CA ARG A 509 32.69 0.14 -22.01
C ARG A 509 32.27 -0.82 -23.15
N THR A 510 32.38 -2.14 -22.98
CA THR A 510 31.82 -3.16 -23.89
C THR A 510 30.28 -3.14 -24.00
N GLY A 511 29.58 -2.48 -23.07
CA GLY A 511 28.15 -2.19 -23.18
C GLY A 511 27.85 -1.15 -24.27
N SER A 512 28.66 -0.09 -24.35
CA SER A 512 28.52 1.02 -25.31
C SER A 512 28.76 0.59 -26.76
N GLU A 513 29.71 -0.32 -26.97
CA GLU A 513 30.03 -0.91 -28.29
C GLU A 513 28.82 -1.59 -28.98
N ARG A 514 27.81 -2.01 -28.19
CA ARG A 514 26.55 -2.58 -28.72
C ARG A 514 25.47 -1.54 -29.00
N LEU A 515 25.56 -0.33 -28.43
CA LEU A 515 24.66 0.79 -28.75
C LEU A 515 25.11 1.49 -30.05
N LEU A 516 26.41 1.74 -30.19
CA LEU A 516 27.04 2.45 -31.33
C LEU A 516 26.89 1.73 -32.70
N ARG A 517 26.34 0.52 -32.76
CA ARG A 517 26.15 -0.26 -34.00
C ARG A 517 24.74 -0.21 -34.59
N LEU A 518 23.78 0.45 -33.93
CA LEU A 518 22.39 0.56 -34.40
C LEU A 518 22.27 1.64 -35.49
N LYS A 519 22.48 1.25 -36.77
CA LYS A 519 22.39 2.18 -37.91
C LYS A 519 20.98 2.38 -38.46
N ASN A 520 20.10 1.37 -38.38
CA ASN A 520 18.80 1.40 -39.05
C ASN A 520 17.63 1.54 -38.06
N LYS A 521 16.68 2.40 -38.43
CA LYS A 521 15.42 2.73 -37.74
C LYS A 521 14.67 1.51 -37.16
N SER A 522 14.57 0.42 -37.92
CA SER A 522 13.91 -0.83 -37.50
C SER A 522 14.60 -1.51 -36.31
N GLN A 523 15.93 -1.50 -36.25
CA GLN A 523 16.71 -2.13 -35.19
C GLN A 523 16.64 -1.34 -33.87
N ILE A 524 16.56 -0.01 -33.96
CA ILE A 524 16.36 0.87 -32.80
C ILE A 524 14.98 0.59 -32.17
N LEU A 525 13.93 0.60 -33.00
CA LEU A 525 12.55 0.35 -32.56
C LEU A 525 12.38 -1.05 -31.95
N GLN A 526 12.78 -2.11 -32.67
CA GLN A 526 12.66 -3.49 -32.18
C GLN A 526 13.40 -3.73 -30.85
N ARG A 527 14.57 -3.11 -30.67
CA ARG A 527 15.41 -3.37 -29.47
C ARG A 527 14.89 -2.65 -28.22
N PHE A 528 14.35 -1.44 -28.34
CA PHE A 528 13.79 -0.76 -27.17
C PHE A 528 12.50 -1.43 -26.70
N MET A 529 11.64 -1.79 -27.65
CA MET A 529 10.48 -2.67 -27.49
C MET A 529 10.81 -3.93 -26.66
N GLY A 530 11.76 -4.76 -27.11
CA GLY A 530 12.09 -6.03 -26.44
C GLY A 530 12.98 -5.95 -25.19
N SER A 531 13.01 -4.85 -24.43
CA SER A 531 14.02 -4.62 -23.37
C SER A 531 13.54 -4.26 -21.95
N GLN A 532 12.23 -4.34 -21.69
CA GLN A 532 11.64 -4.21 -20.33
C GLN A 532 11.24 -5.59 -19.75
N GLY A 533 12.11 -6.60 -19.91
CA GLY A 533 11.86 -8.00 -19.56
C GLY A 533 12.88 -8.59 -18.57
N ILE A 534 12.35 -9.04 -17.43
CA ILE A 534 12.90 -9.92 -16.37
C ILE A 534 14.24 -10.62 -16.64
N HIS A 535 15.20 -10.45 -15.72
CA HIS A 535 16.02 -11.53 -15.12
C HIS A 535 16.55 -11.00 -13.76
N SER A 536 16.23 -11.54 -12.57
CA SER A 536 16.32 -12.92 -12.07
C SER A 536 17.70 -13.57 -12.33
N GLN A 537 18.64 -13.29 -11.42
CA GLN A 537 19.93 -13.99 -11.35
C GLN A 537 19.71 -15.39 -10.76
N GLN A 538 19.67 -16.42 -11.61
CA GLN A 538 20.05 -17.76 -11.18
C GLN A 538 21.57 -17.86 -11.16
N ALA A 539 22.14 -18.47 -10.13
CA ALA A 539 23.54 -18.80 -10.09
C ALA A 539 23.77 -20.10 -10.87
N GLU A 540 24.57 -20.05 -11.93
CA GLU A 540 25.09 -21.27 -12.56
C GLU A 540 26.22 -21.84 -11.68
N ALA A 541 26.15 -23.15 -11.42
CA ALA A 541 27.11 -23.86 -10.61
C ALA A 541 28.32 -24.30 -11.42
N THR A 542 29.52 -24.14 -10.87
CA THR A 542 30.77 -24.61 -11.47
C THR A 542 30.90 -26.12 -11.31
N GLU A 543 31.03 -26.88 -12.42
CA GLU A 543 31.66 -28.20 -12.39
C GLU A 543 33.08 -28.15 -13.01
N PRO A 544 34.05 -28.93 -12.50
CA PRO A 544 35.45 -28.80 -12.89
C PRO A 544 35.89 -29.80 -13.96
N GLY A 545 36.88 -29.38 -14.77
CA GLY A 545 37.90 -30.30 -15.29
C GLY A 545 37.94 -30.52 -16.79
N LYS A 546 38.82 -29.78 -17.48
CA LYS A 546 39.82 -30.32 -18.43
C LYS A 546 40.78 -29.23 -18.92
N GLU A 547 42.05 -29.36 -18.57
CA GLU A 547 43.12 -28.94 -19.49
C GLU A 547 43.25 -30.02 -20.60
N PRO A 548 43.89 -29.70 -21.74
CA PRO A 548 45.34 -29.83 -21.78
C PRO A 548 46.08 -28.61 -22.38
N SER A 549 47.15 -28.26 -21.68
CA SER A 549 48.39 -27.63 -22.14
C SER A 549 48.68 -27.49 -23.66
N GLN A 550 49.17 -26.30 -24.04
CA GLN A 550 50.56 -26.10 -24.48
C GLN A 550 50.99 -24.62 -24.34
N PRO A 551 52.30 -24.30 -24.31
CA PRO A 551 52.79 -23.02 -23.80
C PRO A 551 52.73 -21.88 -24.83
N ILE A 552 52.50 -20.67 -24.34
CA ILE A 552 52.81 -19.42 -25.05
C ILE A 552 54.16 -18.94 -24.55
N GLU A 553 55.14 -18.81 -25.45
CA GLU A 553 56.46 -18.27 -25.11
C GLU A 553 56.38 -16.77 -24.81
N THR A 554 57.16 -16.32 -23.82
CA THR A 554 57.18 -14.92 -23.38
C THR A 554 58.12 -14.09 -24.25
N ASN A 555 57.56 -13.28 -25.14
CA ASN A 555 58.26 -12.09 -25.66
C ASN A 555 57.93 -10.89 -24.75
N PRO A 556 58.89 -10.39 -23.94
CA PRO A 556 58.84 -9.00 -23.46
C PRO A 556 59.19 -8.03 -24.62
N GLU A 557 59.04 -6.73 -24.36
CA GLU A 557 59.46 -5.62 -25.23
C GLU A 557 58.72 -5.48 -26.58
N GLU A 558 57.56 -4.82 -26.53
CA GLU A 558 57.30 -3.73 -27.49
C GLU A 558 56.55 -2.58 -26.76
N GLU A 559 56.81 -1.34 -27.16
CA GLU A 559 56.58 -0.16 -26.32
C GLU A 559 55.23 0.55 -26.53
N GLN A 560 54.75 1.20 -25.45
CA GLN A 560 54.08 2.52 -25.45
C GLN A 560 53.02 2.83 -26.53
N GLY A 561 52.25 1.84 -26.98
CA GLY A 561 51.05 2.06 -27.79
C GLY A 561 49.86 2.54 -26.95
N SER A 562 49.49 3.82 -27.04
CA SER A 562 48.23 4.30 -26.47
C SER A 562 47.06 3.64 -27.21
N ARG A 563 46.21 2.90 -26.49
CA ARG A 563 44.98 2.34 -27.06
C ARG A 563 44.17 3.49 -27.66
N PRO A 564 43.70 3.39 -28.92
CA PRO A 564 42.94 4.47 -29.55
C PRO A 564 41.69 4.75 -28.71
N VAL A 565 41.63 5.94 -28.11
CA VAL A 565 40.44 6.39 -27.39
C VAL A 565 39.36 6.58 -28.44
N ASP A 566 38.36 5.68 -28.43
CA ASP A 566 37.19 5.81 -29.27
C ASP A 566 36.57 7.20 -29.04
N ARG A 567 36.48 7.95 -30.14
CA ARG A 567 36.06 9.36 -30.14
C ARG A 567 34.55 9.48 -29.92
N GLU A 568 33.82 8.37 -30.02
CA GLU A 568 32.36 8.29 -29.89
C GLU A 568 31.92 7.46 -28.68
N ALA A 569 32.86 6.83 -27.96
CA ALA A 569 32.55 6.09 -26.74
C ALA A 569 31.90 7.01 -25.69
N CYS A 570 30.76 6.56 -25.18
CA CYS A 570 29.93 7.23 -24.20
C CYS A 570 29.44 6.22 -23.13
N ASP A 571 28.98 6.74 -22.00
CA ASP A 571 28.30 5.97 -20.94
C ASP A 571 26.80 5.89 -21.15
N LEU A 572 26.23 6.96 -21.72
CA LEU A 572 24.81 7.15 -21.93
C LEU A 572 24.59 7.80 -23.31
N GLN A 573 23.61 7.29 -24.04
CA GLN A 573 23.13 7.85 -25.30
C GLN A 573 21.64 8.17 -25.12
N ILE A 574 21.28 9.45 -25.23
CA ILE A 574 19.89 9.89 -25.31
C ILE A 574 19.57 10.22 -26.77
N ILE A 575 18.44 9.70 -27.26
CA ILE A 575 18.00 9.79 -28.66
C ILE A 575 16.68 10.57 -28.71
N LEU A 576 16.64 11.63 -29.51
CA LEU A 576 15.49 12.51 -29.71
C LEU A 576 15.08 12.50 -31.19
N GLY A 577 13.78 12.50 -31.45
CA GLY A 577 13.21 12.63 -32.80
C GLY A 577 12.65 14.05 -33.02
N LEU A 578 12.86 14.57 -34.23
CA LEU A 578 12.34 15.88 -34.67
C LEU A 578 11.45 15.72 -35.92
N PRO A 579 10.44 16.59 -36.11
CA PRO A 579 9.59 16.60 -37.30
C PRO A 579 10.30 17.26 -38.49
N GLU A 580 9.91 16.86 -39.71
CA GLU A 580 10.51 17.37 -40.95
C GLU A 580 10.17 18.83 -41.27
N GLN A 581 9.03 19.30 -40.75
CA GLN A 581 8.36 20.51 -41.22
C GLN A 581 8.91 21.81 -40.61
N GLN A 582 9.83 21.72 -39.64
CA GLN A 582 10.40 22.90 -38.97
C GLN A 582 11.87 22.68 -38.64
N LYS A 583 12.74 23.58 -39.12
CA LYS A 583 14.16 23.59 -38.72
C LYS A 583 14.28 24.16 -37.30
N VAL A 584 14.65 23.33 -36.35
CA VAL A 584 14.83 23.71 -34.95
C VAL A 584 16.32 23.81 -34.62
N CYS A 585 16.73 24.91 -33.98
CA CYS A 585 18.02 24.98 -33.30
C CYS A 585 17.86 24.35 -31.92
N LEU A 586 18.67 23.33 -31.60
CA LEU A 586 18.70 22.65 -30.31
C LEU A 586 20.09 22.83 -29.69
N ILE A 587 20.14 23.37 -28.46
CA ILE A 587 21.35 23.48 -27.65
C ILE A 587 21.16 22.65 -26.39
N SER A 588 22.18 21.87 -26.03
CA SER A 588 22.15 20.98 -24.87
C SER A 588 23.27 21.34 -23.89
N GLN A 589 22.96 21.44 -22.59
CA GLN A 589 23.92 21.79 -21.53
C GLN A 589 23.91 20.70 -20.44
N LEU A 590 25.09 20.29 -19.95
CA LEU A 590 25.24 19.28 -18.90
C LEU A 590 25.86 19.90 -17.65
N VAL A 591 25.26 19.67 -16.49
CA VAL A 591 25.62 20.34 -15.23
C VAL A 591 25.68 19.32 -14.07
N ASP A 592 26.78 19.25 -13.32
CA ASP A 592 26.85 18.48 -12.05
C ASP A 592 26.13 19.26 -10.95
N ILE A 593 25.22 18.60 -10.23
CA ILE A 593 24.42 19.24 -9.17
C ILE A 593 24.68 18.64 -7.78
N SER A 594 25.71 17.80 -7.66
CA SER A 594 26.00 17.01 -6.45
C SER A 594 26.75 17.79 -5.37
N GLY A 595 27.55 18.78 -5.78
CA GLY A 595 28.33 19.64 -4.90
C GLY A 595 27.50 20.76 -4.27
N ASP A 596 28.16 21.67 -3.56
CA ASP A 596 27.50 22.84 -2.96
C ASP A 596 27.05 23.84 -4.05
N GLU A 597 27.83 23.99 -5.13
CA GLU A 597 27.51 24.79 -6.32
C GLU A 597 27.07 23.89 -7.50
N GLU A 598 26.59 24.49 -8.60
CA GLU A 598 26.29 23.77 -9.86
C GLU A 598 27.44 23.96 -10.86
N GLU A 599 28.08 22.88 -11.30
CA GLU A 599 29.28 22.93 -12.16
C GLU A 599 28.91 22.63 -13.63
N ASP A 600 29.28 23.53 -14.56
CA ASP A 600 29.05 23.34 -16.00
C ASP A 600 30.05 22.33 -16.58
N VAL A 601 29.56 21.14 -16.94
CA VAL A 601 30.35 20.01 -17.45
C VAL A 601 29.95 19.67 -18.90
N THR A 602 29.47 20.64 -19.66
CA THR A 602 28.98 20.45 -21.04
C THR A 602 30.04 19.86 -22.00
N GLY A 603 31.35 20.01 -21.71
CA GLY A 603 32.43 19.35 -22.46
C GLY A 603 32.43 17.80 -22.40
N TYR A 604 31.61 17.19 -21.54
CA TYR A 604 31.39 15.74 -21.46
C TYR A 604 30.16 15.27 -22.26
N LEU A 605 29.50 16.18 -22.98
CA LEU A 605 28.37 15.91 -23.87
C LEU A 605 28.78 16.16 -25.32
N LEU A 606 28.39 15.25 -26.22
CA LEU A 606 28.56 15.38 -27.67
C LEU A 606 27.20 15.20 -28.37
N GLN A 607 26.69 16.30 -28.92
CA GLN A 607 25.45 16.32 -29.70
C GLN A 607 25.72 16.03 -31.18
N LYS A 608 25.01 15.08 -31.77
CA LYS A 608 25.07 14.72 -33.19
C LYS A 608 23.68 14.67 -33.80
N ALA A 609 23.47 15.40 -34.89
CA ALA A 609 22.24 15.30 -35.69
C ALA A 609 22.47 14.39 -36.90
N ASN A 610 21.69 13.32 -37.00
CA ASN A 610 21.67 12.43 -38.15
C ASN A 610 20.36 12.67 -38.92
N ALA A 611 20.45 12.87 -40.24
CA ALA A 611 19.30 12.62 -41.12
C ALA A 611 19.07 11.10 -41.18
N LEU A 612 17.82 10.68 -41.30
CA LEU A 612 17.51 9.32 -41.73
C LEU A 612 17.60 9.27 -43.25
N GLU A 613 18.33 8.29 -43.78
CA GLU A 613 18.36 8.02 -45.22
C GLU A 613 17.05 7.36 -45.66
N ASP A 614 16.48 7.81 -46.78
CA ASP A 614 15.24 7.27 -47.34
C ASP A 614 15.46 5.88 -47.95
N GLU A 615 14.95 4.83 -47.30
CA GLU A 615 14.70 3.54 -47.95
C GLU A 615 13.24 3.44 -48.42
N GLU A 616 13.04 2.92 -49.63
CA GLU A 616 11.71 2.83 -50.27
C GLU A 616 10.71 2.00 -49.45
N PRO A 617 9.44 2.43 -49.37
CA PRO A 617 8.42 1.68 -48.63
C PRO A 617 8.05 0.37 -49.36
N GLN A 618 8.42 -0.77 -48.78
CA GLN A 618 7.95 -2.07 -49.29
C GLN A 618 6.41 -2.16 -49.21
N PRO A 619 5.72 -2.56 -50.30
CA PRO A 619 4.26 -2.55 -50.35
C PRO A 619 3.67 -3.78 -49.64
N GLY A 620 3.44 -3.68 -48.32
CA GLY A 620 2.99 -4.82 -47.51
C GLY A 620 1.97 -4.55 -46.40
N ASP A 621 2.13 -3.48 -45.60
CA ASP A 621 1.36 -3.30 -44.36
C ASP A 621 0.48 -2.05 -44.32
N ARG A 622 -0.84 -2.26 -44.36
CA ARG A 622 -1.87 -1.22 -44.11
C ARG A 622 -2.88 -1.69 -43.06
N SER A 623 -2.40 -1.91 -41.83
CA SER A 623 -3.29 -2.18 -40.68
C SER A 623 -2.76 -1.66 -39.33
N SER A 624 -2.24 -0.44 -39.28
CA SER A 624 -2.17 0.31 -38.02
C SER A 624 -2.30 1.82 -38.25
N THR A 625 -2.97 2.51 -37.32
CA THR A 625 -3.14 3.98 -37.34
C THR A 625 -1.90 4.74 -36.85
N LEU A 626 -0.84 4.03 -36.45
CA LEU A 626 0.44 4.58 -35.98
C LEU A 626 1.35 5.06 -37.13
N SER A 627 0.98 4.81 -38.40
CA SER A 627 1.87 4.96 -39.56
C SER A 627 1.92 6.37 -40.18
N ARG A 628 1.76 7.45 -39.37
CA ARG A 628 1.77 8.84 -39.88
C ARG A 628 2.90 9.73 -39.34
N ASP A 629 3.37 9.48 -38.12
CA ASP A 629 4.33 10.37 -37.44
C ASP A 629 5.73 9.74 -37.37
N ILE A 630 6.39 9.63 -38.53
CA ILE A 630 7.81 9.28 -38.59
C ILE A 630 8.64 10.56 -38.38
N PRO A 631 9.52 10.64 -37.36
CA PRO A 631 10.51 11.72 -37.31
C PRO A 631 11.51 11.53 -38.45
N SER A 632 11.87 12.61 -39.15
CA SER A 632 12.82 12.57 -40.28
C SER A 632 14.27 12.81 -39.83
N GLN A 633 14.46 13.54 -38.73
CA GLN A 633 15.76 13.82 -38.14
C GLN A 633 15.85 13.22 -36.73
N VAL A 634 17.03 12.67 -36.41
CA VAL A 634 17.33 12.07 -35.11
C VAL A 634 18.55 12.74 -34.50
N VAL A 635 18.42 13.27 -33.29
CA VAL A 635 19.55 13.79 -32.51
C VAL A 635 19.99 12.76 -31.49
N ASN A 636 21.29 12.50 -31.45
CA ASN A 636 21.97 11.67 -30.46
C ASN A 636 22.78 12.57 -29.52
N LEU A 637 22.53 12.46 -28.23
CA LEU A 637 23.26 13.11 -27.16
C LEU A 637 24.13 12.06 -26.47
N LEU A 638 25.42 12.06 -26.80
CA LEU A 638 26.41 11.09 -26.32
C LEU A 638 27.12 11.65 -25.08
N ILE A 639 26.87 11.07 -23.92
CA ILE A 639 27.31 11.58 -22.61
C ILE A 639 28.36 10.65 -22.02
N ARG A 640 29.48 11.23 -21.59
CA ARG A 640 30.43 10.59 -20.66
C ARG A 640 30.14 11.07 -19.26
N ILE A 641 30.24 10.20 -18.26
CA ILE A 641 29.99 10.56 -16.87
C ILE A 641 31.29 11.06 -16.23
N PRO A 642 31.40 12.35 -15.84
CA PRO A 642 32.60 12.88 -15.21
C PRO A 642 32.97 12.12 -13.93
N LYS A 643 31.98 11.82 -13.09
CA LYS A 643 32.17 11.22 -11.76
C LYS A 643 31.04 10.23 -11.43
N GLY A 644 31.41 9.04 -10.94
CA GLY A 644 30.45 8.09 -10.40
C GLY A 644 30.00 8.49 -8.98
N GLY A 645 28.72 8.33 -8.66
CA GLY A 645 28.11 8.81 -7.42
C GLY A 645 27.58 10.25 -7.48
N SER A 646 27.56 10.87 -8.65
CA SER A 646 27.03 12.21 -8.89
C SER A 646 25.62 12.18 -9.52
N PHE A 647 24.90 13.29 -9.40
CA PHE A 647 23.70 13.60 -10.16
C PHE A 647 24.00 14.72 -11.16
N TYR A 648 23.53 14.56 -12.41
CA TYR A 648 23.69 15.57 -13.46
C TYR A 648 22.33 16.03 -13.98
N LYS A 649 22.17 17.34 -14.20
CA LYS A 649 21.09 17.87 -15.03
C LYS A 649 21.56 17.94 -16.48
N LEU A 650 20.69 17.53 -17.40
CA LEU A 650 20.84 17.80 -18.83
C LEU A 650 19.67 18.70 -19.24
N TYR A 651 19.99 19.96 -19.52
CA TYR A 651 19.06 20.98 -19.98
C TYR A 651 19.03 21.00 -21.50
N LEU A 652 17.83 21.00 -22.10
CA LEU A 652 17.63 21.12 -23.55
C LEU A 652 16.91 22.43 -23.86
N TYR A 653 17.55 23.28 -24.66
CA TYR A 653 17.05 24.58 -25.10
C TYR A 653 16.76 24.55 -26.60
N ALA A 654 15.60 25.02 -27.05
CA ALA A 654 15.24 24.94 -28.47
C ALA A 654 14.43 26.12 -29.02
N VAL A 655 14.65 26.48 -30.28
CA VAL A 655 13.95 27.58 -30.99
C VAL A 655 13.83 27.30 -32.49
N PRO A 656 12.73 27.67 -33.18
CA PRO A 656 12.65 27.60 -34.65
C PRO A 656 13.67 28.53 -35.32
N MET A 657 14.41 28.04 -36.32
CA MET A 657 15.40 28.83 -37.06
C MET A 657 14.81 29.97 -37.90
N GLU A 658 13.49 29.99 -38.09
CA GLU A 658 12.78 31.05 -38.82
C GLU A 658 12.54 32.31 -37.96
N GLN A 659 12.79 32.23 -36.65
CA GLN A 659 12.73 33.37 -35.75
C GLN A 659 14.12 34.01 -35.64
N ASN A 660 14.20 35.34 -35.81
CA ASN A 660 15.41 36.08 -35.46
C ASN A 660 15.70 35.89 -33.96
N ILE A 661 16.88 35.35 -33.63
CA ILE A 661 17.28 35.06 -32.25
C ILE A 661 17.73 36.37 -31.56
N THR A 662 16.76 37.21 -31.23
CA THR A 662 16.94 38.44 -30.44
C THR A 662 16.39 38.25 -29.02
N GLY A 663 16.96 37.29 -28.29
CA GLY A 663 16.54 36.90 -26.95
C GLY A 663 17.21 35.61 -26.48
N SER A 664 16.95 35.19 -25.25
CA SER A 664 17.36 33.88 -24.74
C SER A 664 16.54 32.76 -25.39
N ILE A 665 17.20 31.62 -25.66
CA ILE A 665 16.54 30.42 -26.17
C ILE A 665 15.78 29.75 -25.01
N PRO A 666 14.49 29.38 -25.15
CA PRO A 666 13.72 28.80 -24.06
C PRO A 666 14.20 27.39 -23.72
N LEU A 667 14.15 27.04 -22.43
CA LEU A 667 14.37 25.69 -21.92
C LEU A 667 13.12 24.85 -22.22
N VAL A 668 13.25 23.81 -23.04
CA VAL A 668 12.11 22.99 -23.48
C VAL A 668 11.98 21.68 -22.70
N PHE A 669 13.09 21.12 -22.19
CA PHE A 669 13.09 19.85 -21.47
C PHE A 669 14.27 19.74 -20.47
N THR A 670 14.05 19.08 -19.34
CA THR A 670 15.08 18.79 -18.34
C THR A 670 15.16 17.30 -18.01
N TYR A 671 16.32 16.69 -18.23
CA TYR A 671 16.67 15.35 -17.74
C TYR A 671 17.49 15.44 -16.44
N LEU A 672 17.36 14.41 -15.60
CA LEU A 672 18.19 14.18 -14.42
C LEU A 672 18.84 12.80 -14.51
N ILE A 673 20.15 12.75 -14.33
CA ILE A 673 20.96 11.55 -14.53
C ILE A 673 21.56 11.11 -13.18
N ASP A 674 21.10 9.98 -12.63
CA ASP A 674 21.67 9.34 -11.43
C ASP A 674 22.85 8.44 -11.89
N ALA A 675 24.08 8.91 -11.68
CA ALA A 675 25.28 8.16 -12.01
C ALA A 675 25.72 7.32 -10.80
N PRO A 676 25.64 5.98 -10.86
CA PRO A 676 26.03 5.13 -9.73
C PRO A 676 27.54 5.20 -9.45
N LEU A 677 27.94 4.78 -8.25
CA LEU A 677 29.35 4.68 -7.88
C LEU A 677 30.11 3.76 -8.85
N ARG A 678 31.34 4.15 -9.19
CA ARG A 678 32.23 3.41 -10.11
C ARG A 678 33.61 3.25 -9.48
N LEU A 679 34.30 2.16 -9.80
CA LEU A 679 35.66 1.87 -9.31
C LEU A 679 36.77 2.51 -10.16
N SER A 680 36.45 2.98 -11.37
CA SER A 680 37.38 3.66 -12.27
C SER A 680 37.43 5.16 -12.01
N ALA A 681 38.56 5.79 -12.33
CA ALA A 681 38.72 7.24 -12.34
C ALA A 681 37.76 7.93 -13.33
N ALA A 682 37.70 9.26 -13.23
CA ALA A 682 36.90 10.12 -14.09
C ALA A 682 37.13 9.86 -15.59
N GLU A 683 36.05 9.95 -16.38
CA GLU A 683 36.14 9.96 -17.85
C GLU A 683 36.90 11.20 -18.35
N ALA A 684 37.34 11.19 -19.60
CA ALA A 684 37.90 12.37 -20.25
C ALA A 684 36.83 13.06 -21.12
N PRO A 685 36.71 14.40 -21.10
CA PRO A 685 35.77 15.14 -21.95
C PRO A 685 36.10 14.94 -23.45
N TYR A 686 35.18 15.32 -24.33
CA TYR A 686 35.38 15.15 -25.77
C TYR A 686 36.42 16.16 -26.30
N ILE A 687 37.57 15.64 -26.73
CA ILE A 687 38.69 16.44 -27.24
C ILE A 687 38.26 17.19 -28.50
N GLY A 688 38.23 18.52 -28.43
CA GLY A 688 37.86 19.40 -29.53
C GLY A 688 36.43 19.95 -29.50
N ALA A 689 35.70 19.79 -28.38
CA ALA A 689 34.36 20.37 -28.19
C ALA A 689 34.38 21.91 -27.97
N THR A 690 35.05 22.67 -28.84
CA THR A 690 35.04 24.14 -28.82
C THR A 690 33.78 24.69 -29.52
N ALA A 691 32.62 24.42 -28.94
CA ALA A 691 31.47 25.33 -29.02
C ALA A 691 31.55 26.22 -27.77
N GLY A 692 31.64 27.54 -27.97
CA GLY A 692 32.18 28.45 -26.94
C GLY A 692 31.38 28.50 -25.63
N GLU A 693 32.07 28.91 -24.55
CA GLU A 693 31.39 29.49 -23.39
C GLU A 693 30.48 30.63 -23.88
N PHE A 694 29.30 30.79 -23.26
CA PHE A 694 28.39 31.89 -23.58
C PHE A 694 29.12 33.24 -23.47
N PRO A 695 29.02 34.15 -24.46
CA PRO A 695 29.65 35.48 -24.37
C PRO A 695 29.29 36.21 -23.07
N GLU A 696 28.03 36.14 -22.62
CA GLU A 696 27.61 36.72 -21.34
C GLU A 696 28.29 36.10 -20.10
N LYS A 697 28.72 34.83 -20.16
CA LYS A 697 29.50 34.19 -19.08
C LYS A 697 30.97 34.66 -19.13
N ILE A 698 31.53 34.83 -20.32
CA ILE A 698 32.87 35.41 -20.51
C ILE A 698 32.88 36.85 -19.99
N GLU A 699 31.98 37.71 -20.49
CA GLU A 699 31.87 39.11 -20.05
C GLU A 699 31.63 39.23 -18.53
N LYS A 700 30.79 38.39 -17.92
CA LYS A 700 30.60 38.40 -16.46
C LYS A 700 31.83 37.93 -15.69
N ARG A 701 32.63 37.02 -16.26
CA ARG A 701 33.87 36.53 -15.65
C ARG A 701 34.99 37.57 -15.78
N GLU A 702 35.17 38.15 -16.96
CA GLU A 702 36.11 39.25 -17.19
C GLU A 702 35.77 40.45 -16.32
N ALA A 703 34.50 40.86 -16.25
CA ALA A 703 34.04 41.94 -15.36
C ALA A 703 34.22 41.60 -13.86
N ALA A 704 34.11 40.32 -13.47
CA ALA A 704 34.38 39.88 -12.09
C ALA A 704 35.89 39.88 -11.77
N GLU A 705 36.73 39.47 -12.72
CA GLU A 705 38.20 39.49 -12.59
C GLU A 705 38.73 40.94 -12.61
N GLU A 706 38.19 41.83 -13.45
CA GLU A 706 38.46 43.29 -13.38
C GLU A 706 38.00 43.88 -12.04
N ALA A 707 36.80 43.55 -11.56
CA ALA A 707 36.30 44.02 -10.27
C ALA A 707 37.08 43.46 -9.06
N ALA A 708 37.73 42.30 -9.22
CA ALA A 708 38.65 41.74 -8.23
C ALA A 708 40.02 42.45 -8.30
N ALA A 709 40.58 42.63 -9.49
CA ALA A 709 41.83 43.35 -9.72
C ALA A 709 41.75 44.81 -9.21
N ALA A 710 40.65 45.51 -9.48
CA ALA A 710 40.38 46.86 -8.98
C ALA A 710 40.26 46.95 -7.44
N LYS A 711 39.96 45.84 -6.75
CA LYS A 711 39.99 45.75 -5.28
C LYS A 711 41.36 45.35 -4.73
N GLY A 712 42.24 44.77 -5.55
CA GLY A 712 43.61 44.38 -5.17
C GLY A 712 44.65 45.51 -5.22
N HIS A 713 44.26 46.74 -5.55
CA HIS A 713 45.15 47.91 -5.72
C HIS A 713 44.62 49.17 -4.97
N ARG A 714 44.19 48.99 -3.72
CA ARG A 714 43.82 50.08 -2.79
C ARG A 714 44.28 49.81 -1.36
#